data_AF-A0A2V9VXT7-F1
#
_entry.id   AF-A0A2V9VXT7-F1
#
_cell.length_a   1.000
_cell.length_b   1.000
_cell.length_c   1.000
_cell.angle_alpha   90.00
_cell.angle_beta   90.00
_cell.angle_gamma   90.00
#
_symmetry.space_group_name_H-M   'P 1'
#
loop_
_entity.id
_entity.type
_entity.pdbx_description
1 polymer ?
#
loop_
_entity_poly.entity_id
_entity_poly.type
_entity_poly.pdbx_seq_one_letter_code
_entity_poly.pdbx_strand_id
1 'polypeptide(L)'
;MNNLRRKGILIMKASASSFLAATVLFAGVSASSFLQAQAPFRYDAATVSGLPARNIGSAVMSGRVAAVDAIEQDGRITVFVGAASGGVWKSVNGGTTYKSVFDRESVQSIGAVAIDPSNPKTVWVGSGEAWMRNSVSVGNGVYKSTDNGENWTNVGLKDSEHIAKILVDPNDGNNVLVCATGHLWDDNEERGVYKTKDGGKTWNKVLAGGNLSTGCGLLAMSRQEPKTIYASMWDFRRKGWTFRSGNLPTSASGLFKSTDGGDHWSEITGSSAKGLPDKPWGRTAVAVAPSKPQVVYANIEAEKGRGLYRSDDGGATWTKLDASNFMVWRPFYFGNLIVDPKDENKLFKPDLILLYSTDGGKSFNVVSGGAHGDFHDVWINPKNPNVVIAGDDGGLWRSEDGGTRWKHQVNLPISQFYHVSTDNSDPYHVYGGLQDNSSWVGDSSYPGGVSYSRWENMFGGDGFWMFEDTSDPDYIYAEAQGGEIGRVNRYTHEIRGLKPLPNYGEKKLRFNWNTPIHMSPNEKGTIYIGAQFLFRSRDHGQSWDRISPDLTTNDPEKQKQEESGSTIRPQRCIPGFIRFRNLRRTERLSGSAPTTATCSSRVMAAQHGPTSWATLQAWGRIHGCRRLRPAGSTKPRLMQPSIGTRLEI
;
A
#
# COMPACT_ATOMS: atom_id res chain seq x y z
N MET A 1 24.57 45.71 53.56
CA MET A 1 25.25 46.74 54.36
C MET A 1 26.57 47.10 53.68
N ASN A 2 26.71 48.38 53.34
CA ASN A 2 27.92 49.16 53.01
C ASN A 2 28.82 48.73 51.83
N ASN A 3 29.39 49.65 51.05
CA ASN A 3 29.00 50.99 50.62
C ASN A 3 29.96 51.40 49.50
N LEU A 4 29.50 52.33 48.67
CA LEU A 4 30.15 52.91 47.50
C LEU A 4 31.31 53.88 47.82
N ARG A 5 32.16 54.06 46.78
CA ARG A 5 32.92 55.28 46.38
C ARG A 5 34.17 55.68 47.18
N ARG A 6 35.25 55.98 46.42
CA ARG A 6 35.80 57.34 46.31
C ARG A 6 36.68 57.53 45.06
N LYS A 7 36.47 58.69 44.41
CA LYS A 7 37.24 59.28 43.31
C LYS A 7 38.51 59.92 43.85
N GLY A 8 39.53 60.05 43.01
CA GLY A 8 40.67 60.96 43.20
C GLY A 8 41.29 61.35 41.86
N ILE A 9 41.10 62.61 41.47
CA ILE A 9 41.68 63.29 40.31
C ILE A 9 43.01 63.93 40.74
N LEU A 10 44.04 63.89 39.89
CA LEU A 10 45.06 64.94 39.89
C LEU A 10 45.51 65.26 38.46
N ILE A 11 45.65 66.55 38.19
CA ILE A 11 45.87 67.24 36.93
C ILE A 11 47.23 67.96 36.99
N MET A 12 47.81 68.20 35.79
CA MET A 12 48.89 69.15 35.43
C MET A 12 50.33 68.66 35.65
N LYS A 13 51.31 68.89 34.75
CA LYS A 13 51.51 69.98 33.78
C LYS A 13 52.46 69.54 32.64
N ALA A 14 52.39 70.28 31.54
CA ALA A 14 53.09 70.07 30.27
C ALA A 14 54.57 70.48 30.25
N SER A 15 55.32 69.90 29.30
CA SER A 15 56.40 70.58 28.58
C SER A 15 56.48 70.05 27.14
N ALA A 16 56.35 70.95 26.17
CA ALA A 16 56.57 70.70 24.76
C ALA A 16 58.07 70.81 24.41
N SER A 17 58.56 69.98 23.49
CA SER A 17 59.55 70.38 22.46
C SER A 17 59.88 69.22 21.51
N SER A 18 59.53 69.42 20.23
CA SER A 18 60.37 69.22 19.04
C SER A 18 60.67 67.80 18.50
N PHE A 19 59.93 67.47 17.42
CA PHE A 19 60.37 66.86 16.15
C PHE A 19 61.66 66.01 16.11
N LEU A 20 61.51 64.71 15.79
CA LEU A 20 62.07 64.16 14.54
C LEU A 20 61.40 62.81 14.19
N ALA A 21 61.17 62.62 12.90
CA ALA A 21 60.47 61.49 12.31
C ALA A 21 61.16 60.14 12.53
N ALA A 22 60.38 59.15 12.96
CA ALA A 22 60.70 57.74 12.78
C ALA A 22 59.40 57.00 12.44
N THR A 23 59.23 56.74 11.15
CA THR A 23 58.19 55.91 10.55
C THR A 23 58.28 54.50 11.14
N VAL A 24 57.47 54.19 12.15
CA VAL A 24 57.32 52.81 12.63
C VAL A 24 56.32 52.12 11.71
N LEU A 25 56.85 51.36 10.75
CA LEU A 25 56.15 50.25 10.13
C LEU A 25 55.71 49.28 11.24
N PHE A 26 54.46 49.37 11.66
CA PHE A 26 53.79 48.27 12.33
C PHE A 26 53.58 47.16 11.29
N ALA A 27 54.58 46.28 11.15
CA ALA A 27 54.42 45.02 10.47
C ALA A 27 53.31 44.25 11.19
N GLY A 28 52.23 43.97 10.46
CA GLY A 28 51.04 43.33 10.99
C GLY A 28 51.35 41.95 11.55
N VAL A 29 51.16 41.80 12.86
CA VAL A 29 50.80 40.51 13.43
C VAL A 29 49.33 40.31 13.07
N SER A 30 49.08 39.85 11.85
CA SER A 30 47.82 39.25 11.48
C SER A 30 47.66 38.02 12.37
N ALA A 31 46.85 38.15 13.42
CA ALA A 31 46.28 36.99 14.08
C ALA A 31 45.41 36.30 13.04
N SER A 32 46.02 35.42 12.25
CA SER A 32 45.32 34.45 11.42
C SER A 32 44.61 33.50 12.37
N SER A 33 43.42 33.91 12.82
CA SER A 33 42.41 33.00 13.32
C SER A 33 42.18 32.00 12.21
N PHE A 34 42.86 30.87 12.24
CA PHE A 34 42.47 29.70 11.47
C PHE A 34 41.10 29.31 12.02
N LEU A 35 40.05 29.90 11.44
CA LEU A 35 38.72 29.32 11.42
C LEU A 35 38.90 28.01 10.67
N GLN A 36 39.28 26.98 11.41
CA GLN A 36 39.23 25.62 10.94
C GLN A 36 37.76 25.37 10.66
N ALA A 37 37.38 25.49 9.38
CA ALA A 37 36.03 25.20 8.93
C ALA A 37 35.69 23.83 9.48
N GLN A 38 34.76 23.79 10.43
CA GLN A 38 34.33 22.55 11.06
C GLN A 38 33.94 21.63 9.91
N ALA A 39 34.61 20.47 9.80
CA ALA A 39 34.33 19.54 8.73
C ALA A 39 32.81 19.32 8.70
N PRO A 40 32.15 19.43 7.52
CA PRO A 40 30.70 19.38 7.44
C PRO A 40 30.24 18.13 8.17
N PHE A 41 29.33 18.32 9.13
CA PHE A 41 28.80 17.22 9.94
C PHE A 41 28.25 16.14 8.99
N ARG A 42 28.81 14.93 9.07
CA ARG A 42 28.39 13.82 8.22
C ARG A 42 27.23 13.11 8.88
N TYR A 43 26.04 13.24 8.31
CA TYR A 43 24.92 12.37 8.65
C TYR A 43 25.14 11.02 7.98
N ASP A 44 25.67 10.06 8.73
CA ASP A 44 25.85 8.68 8.28
C ASP A 44 24.99 7.71 9.11
N ALA A 45 25.04 6.41 8.77
CA ALA A 45 24.31 5.38 9.50
C ALA A 45 24.67 5.37 11.00
N ALA A 46 25.92 5.68 11.36
CA ALA A 46 26.34 5.73 12.76
C ALA A 46 25.65 6.86 13.53
N THR A 47 25.44 8.01 12.89
CA THR A 47 24.76 9.18 13.45
C THR A 47 23.34 8.89 13.90
N VAL A 48 22.62 8.01 13.17
CA VAL A 48 21.22 7.66 13.47
C VAL A 48 21.06 6.27 14.07
N SER A 49 22.12 5.47 14.18
CA SER A 49 22.07 4.07 14.63
C SER A 49 21.53 3.87 16.06
N GLY A 50 21.61 4.91 16.91
CA GLY A 50 21.10 4.89 18.28
C GLY A 50 19.69 5.48 18.45
N LEU A 51 19.07 5.98 17.38
CA LEU A 51 17.73 6.58 17.46
C LEU A 51 16.66 5.51 17.21
N PRO A 52 15.87 5.13 18.23
CA PRO A 52 14.79 4.18 18.02
C PRO A 52 13.69 4.83 17.16
N ALA A 53 13.08 4.04 16.27
CA ALA A 53 11.83 4.44 15.65
C ALA A 53 10.76 4.58 16.74
N ARG A 54 10.04 5.70 16.74
CA ARG A 54 8.92 5.95 17.63
C ARG A 54 7.64 6.07 16.81
N ASN A 55 6.63 5.32 17.19
CA ASN A 55 5.29 5.48 16.64
C ASN A 55 4.68 6.80 17.15
N ILE A 56 4.20 7.64 16.23
CA ILE A 56 3.61 8.96 16.51
C ILE A 56 2.07 8.97 16.33
N GLY A 57 1.46 7.79 16.22
CA GLY A 57 0.04 7.68 15.93
C GLY A 57 -0.33 8.07 14.49
N SER A 58 -1.61 8.00 14.11
CA SER A 58 -2.75 7.52 14.93
C SER A 58 -3.46 6.32 14.30
N ALA A 59 -3.87 5.40 15.17
CA ALA A 59 -4.76 4.32 14.80
C ALA A 59 -6.21 4.77 14.53
N VAL A 60 -6.54 6.07 14.65
CA VAL A 60 -7.89 6.61 14.37
C VAL A 60 -8.25 6.57 12.90
N MET A 61 -7.27 6.81 12.03
CA MET A 61 -7.44 6.54 10.61
C MET A 61 -7.27 5.04 10.37
N SER A 62 -6.29 4.40 11.02
CA SER A 62 -5.87 3.03 10.70
C SER A 62 -5.59 2.88 9.20
N GLY A 63 -5.76 1.70 8.62
CA GLY A 63 -5.55 1.43 7.20
C GLY A 63 -6.02 0.04 6.80
N ARG A 64 -5.79 -0.33 5.55
CA ARG A 64 -6.40 -1.52 4.96
C ARG A 64 -6.03 -2.82 5.65
N VAL A 65 -7.05 -3.52 6.12
CA VAL A 65 -6.98 -4.90 6.60
C VAL A 65 -7.38 -5.85 5.47
N ALA A 66 -6.45 -6.71 5.05
CA ALA A 66 -6.66 -7.62 3.92
C ALA A 66 -7.12 -9.02 4.35
N ALA A 67 -6.77 -9.44 5.57
CA ALA A 67 -7.10 -10.75 6.11
C ALA A 67 -7.26 -10.71 7.63
N VAL A 68 -8.22 -11.46 8.16
CA VAL A 68 -8.43 -11.62 9.61
C VAL A 68 -8.70 -13.09 9.91
N ASP A 69 -8.05 -13.61 10.95
CA ASP A 69 -8.47 -14.89 11.54
C ASP A 69 -8.39 -14.80 13.07
N ALA A 70 -9.29 -15.50 13.73
CA ALA A 70 -9.38 -15.48 15.17
C ALA A 70 -9.86 -16.83 15.73
N ILE A 71 -9.55 -17.04 17.01
CA ILE A 71 -9.96 -18.23 17.72
C ILE A 71 -10.35 -17.88 19.15
N GLU A 72 -11.46 -18.47 19.59
CA GLU A 72 -11.87 -18.41 20.99
C GLU A 72 -11.47 -19.68 21.74
N GLN A 73 -10.58 -19.55 22.73
CA GLN A 73 -10.18 -20.61 23.65
C GLN A 73 -10.24 -20.10 25.08
N ASP A 74 -10.77 -20.92 25.99
CA ASP A 74 -10.84 -20.60 27.43
C ASP A 74 -11.46 -19.23 27.73
N GLY A 75 -12.51 -18.86 26.99
CA GLY A 75 -13.22 -17.58 27.12
C GLY A 75 -12.46 -16.36 26.61
N ARG A 76 -11.32 -16.54 25.92
CA ARG A 76 -10.51 -15.47 25.33
C ARG A 76 -10.48 -15.58 23.82
N ILE A 77 -10.62 -14.45 23.15
CA ILE A 77 -10.49 -14.36 21.69
C ILE A 77 -9.09 -13.87 21.36
N THR A 78 -8.31 -14.73 20.69
CA THR A 78 -7.05 -14.34 20.06
C THR A 78 -7.35 -13.98 18.60
N VAL A 79 -6.89 -12.80 18.17
CA VAL A 79 -7.12 -12.25 16.82
C VAL A 79 -5.78 -12.01 16.16
N PHE A 80 -5.62 -12.49 14.93
CA PHE A 80 -4.54 -12.10 14.03
C PHE A 80 -5.10 -11.27 12.89
N VAL A 81 -4.43 -10.16 12.59
CA VAL A 81 -4.82 -9.19 11.57
C VAL A 81 -3.67 -9.07 10.58
N GLY A 82 -3.93 -9.35 9.30
CA GLY A 82 -3.01 -9.12 8.20
C GLY A 82 -3.32 -7.80 7.51
N ALA A 83 -2.40 -6.84 7.61
CA ALA A 83 -2.54 -5.56 6.92
C ALA A 83 -2.08 -5.65 5.45
N ALA A 84 -2.73 -4.90 4.56
CA ALA A 84 -2.33 -4.84 3.15
C ALA A 84 -0.90 -4.31 2.96
N SER A 85 -0.49 -3.39 3.83
CA SER A 85 0.90 -2.95 4.01
C SER A 85 1.11 -2.50 5.46
N GLY A 86 1.57 -3.42 6.32
CA GLY A 86 1.76 -3.16 7.75
C GLY A 86 2.03 -4.39 8.61
N GLY A 87 2.26 -5.55 7.98
CA GLY A 87 2.60 -6.79 8.67
C GLY A 87 1.42 -7.47 9.32
N VAL A 88 1.73 -8.35 10.28
CA VAL A 88 0.76 -9.12 11.05
C VAL A 88 0.70 -8.57 12.48
N TRP A 89 -0.51 -8.35 12.96
CA TRP A 89 -0.80 -7.86 14.30
C TRP A 89 -1.59 -8.90 15.08
N LYS A 90 -1.32 -9.01 16.37
CA LYS A 90 -1.94 -9.99 17.26
C LYS A 90 -2.57 -9.32 18.46
N SER A 91 -3.78 -9.74 18.80
CA SER A 91 -4.43 -9.47 20.08
C SER A 91 -4.71 -10.77 20.80
N VAL A 92 -4.50 -10.80 22.12
CA VAL A 92 -4.84 -11.94 22.99
C VAL A 92 -6.02 -11.65 23.93
N ASN A 93 -6.60 -10.46 23.81
CA ASN A 93 -7.66 -9.94 24.69
C ASN A 93 -8.85 -9.41 23.86
N GLY A 94 -9.15 -10.05 22.73
CA GLY A 94 -10.33 -9.74 21.92
C GLY A 94 -10.31 -8.37 21.23
N GLY A 95 -9.13 -7.79 21.03
CA GLY A 95 -8.92 -6.52 20.34
C GLY A 95 -8.68 -5.30 21.23
N THR A 96 -8.69 -5.45 22.56
CA THR A 96 -8.40 -4.32 23.47
C THR A 96 -6.99 -3.75 23.26
N THR A 97 -6.01 -4.60 22.94
CA THR A 97 -4.66 -4.20 22.56
C THR A 97 -4.13 -5.08 21.43
N TYR A 98 -3.34 -4.49 20.53
CA TYR A 98 -2.62 -5.20 19.49
C TYR A 98 -1.11 -5.01 19.62
N LYS A 99 -0.36 -6.05 19.25
CA LYS A 99 1.10 -6.07 19.14
C LYS A 99 1.47 -6.44 17.71
N SER A 100 2.39 -5.70 17.09
CA SER A 100 2.99 -6.17 15.84
C SER A 100 3.84 -7.41 16.12
N VAL A 101 3.65 -8.45 15.32
CA VAL A 101 4.35 -9.72 15.45
C VAL A 101 5.14 -10.09 14.20
N PHE A 102 5.27 -9.17 13.24
CA PHE A 102 5.87 -9.42 11.93
C PHE A 102 6.93 -8.39 11.51
N ASP A 103 7.33 -7.48 12.41
CA ASP A 103 8.25 -6.36 12.10
C ASP A 103 9.65 -6.81 11.63
N ARG A 104 10.05 -8.04 11.95
CA ARG A 104 11.38 -8.59 11.61
C ARG A 104 11.44 -9.19 10.21
N GLU A 105 10.30 -9.39 9.59
CA GLU A 105 10.22 -10.07 8.30
C GLU A 105 10.44 -9.08 7.14
N SER A 106 11.02 -9.58 6.05
CA SER A 106 11.45 -8.74 4.92
C SER A 106 10.30 -8.16 4.09
N VAL A 107 9.07 -8.61 4.32
CA VAL A 107 7.86 -8.16 3.63
C VAL A 107 6.78 -7.82 4.64
N GLN A 108 5.95 -6.83 4.32
CA GLN A 108 4.91 -6.32 5.21
C GLN A 108 3.52 -6.33 4.56
N SER A 109 3.40 -6.82 3.33
CA SER A 109 2.12 -7.01 2.67
C SER A 109 1.59 -8.40 2.98
N ILE A 110 0.35 -8.50 3.45
CA ILE A 110 -0.28 -9.75 3.86
C ILE A 110 -1.54 -9.99 3.03
N GLY A 111 -1.69 -11.20 2.50
CA GLY A 111 -2.85 -11.63 1.72
C GLY A 111 -3.70 -12.68 2.42
N ALA A 112 -3.14 -13.45 3.34
CA ALA A 112 -3.86 -14.48 4.08
C ALA A 112 -3.28 -14.70 5.48
N VAL A 113 -4.17 -15.00 6.44
CA VAL A 113 -3.83 -15.48 7.78
C VAL A 113 -4.70 -16.70 8.06
N ALA A 114 -4.12 -17.76 8.62
CA ALA A 114 -4.86 -18.95 9.04
C ALA A 114 -4.27 -19.51 10.34
N ILE A 115 -5.11 -19.60 11.38
CA ILE A 115 -4.79 -20.27 12.64
C ILE A 115 -5.09 -21.76 12.46
N ASP A 116 -4.15 -22.62 12.84
CA ASP A 116 -4.38 -24.06 12.86
C ASP A 116 -5.44 -24.41 13.92
N PRO A 117 -6.60 -24.97 13.54
CA PRO A 117 -7.67 -25.26 14.48
C PRO A 117 -7.37 -26.42 15.42
N SER A 118 -6.44 -27.30 15.06
CA SER A 118 -6.00 -28.45 15.87
C SER A 118 -4.90 -28.05 16.88
N ASN A 119 -4.09 -27.04 16.52
CA ASN A 119 -3.05 -26.49 17.38
C ASN A 119 -2.90 -24.97 17.18
N PRO A 120 -3.64 -24.14 17.94
CA PRO A 120 -3.67 -22.69 17.73
C PRO A 120 -2.37 -21.93 18.01
N LYS A 121 -1.31 -22.60 18.47
CA LYS A 121 0.05 -22.02 18.49
C LYS A 121 0.67 -21.98 17.08
N THR A 122 0.19 -22.82 16.18
CA THR A 122 0.59 -22.82 14.78
C THR A 122 -0.26 -21.81 14.01
N VAL A 123 0.41 -20.87 13.36
CA VAL A 123 -0.23 -19.84 12.53
C VAL A 123 0.50 -19.77 11.20
N TRP A 124 -0.28 -19.69 10.13
CA TRP A 124 0.20 -19.57 8.77
C TRP A 124 -0.14 -18.20 8.21
N VAL A 125 0.82 -17.60 7.51
CA VAL A 125 0.68 -16.28 6.91
C VAL A 125 1.10 -16.37 5.45
N GLY A 126 0.19 -15.95 4.57
CA GLY A 126 0.48 -15.74 3.16
C GLY A 126 0.81 -14.28 2.93
N SER A 127 2.01 -13.99 2.45
CA SER A 127 2.40 -12.61 2.13
C SER A 127 1.89 -12.20 0.73
N GLY A 128 1.74 -10.89 0.53
CA GLY A 128 1.25 -10.26 -0.68
C GLY A 128 -0.27 -10.17 -0.75
N GLU A 129 -0.79 -8.94 -0.66
CA GLU A 129 -2.23 -8.65 -0.75
C GLU A 129 -2.84 -9.18 -2.06
N ALA A 130 -3.91 -9.97 -1.98
CA ALA A 130 -4.51 -10.62 -3.14
C ALA A 130 -5.71 -9.86 -3.77
N TRP A 131 -6.05 -8.68 -3.25
CA TRP A 131 -7.11 -7.82 -3.78
C TRP A 131 -6.55 -6.91 -4.86
N MET A 132 -6.29 -7.45 -6.08
CA MET A 132 -5.47 -6.94 -7.21
C MET A 132 -5.80 -5.54 -7.78
N ARG A 133 -5.91 -4.56 -6.88
CA ARG A 133 -5.91 -3.14 -7.15
C ARG A 133 -4.53 -2.76 -7.70
N ASN A 134 -4.45 -1.58 -8.27
CA ASN A 134 -3.20 -0.99 -8.77
C ASN A 134 -2.22 -0.53 -7.68
N SER A 135 -2.55 -0.70 -6.40
CA SER A 135 -1.80 -0.26 -5.22
C SER A 135 -1.37 -1.40 -4.31
N VAL A 136 -1.60 -2.65 -4.70
CA VAL A 136 -1.18 -3.80 -3.92
C VAL A 136 0.34 -3.93 -3.93
N SER A 137 0.89 -4.41 -2.82
CA SER A 137 2.31 -4.73 -2.70
C SER A 137 2.53 -6.24 -2.82
N VAL A 138 3.72 -6.61 -3.30
CA VAL A 138 4.12 -8.00 -3.43
C VAL A 138 4.59 -8.56 -2.08
N GLY A 139 4.34 -9.85 -1.89
CA GLY A 139 4.92 -10.68 -0.84
C GLY A 139 6.09 -11.51 -1.36
N ASN A 140 6.52 -12.46 -0.54
CA ASN A 140 7.55 -13.44 -0.85
C ASN A 140 7.21 -14.83 -0.31
N GLY A 141 5.94 -15.22 -0.41
CA GLY A 141 5.46 -16.56 -0.11
C GLY A 141 4.84 -16.74 1.27
N VAL A 142 5.01 -17.95 1.82
CA VAL A 142 4.30 -18.42 3.01
C VAL A 142 5.23 -18.41 4.22
N TYR A 143 4.72 -17.92 5.34
CA TYR A 143 5.37 -17.95 6.64
C TYR A 143 4.59 -18.85 7.58
N LYS A 144 5.32 -19.50 8.47
CA LYS A 144 4.78 -20.33 9.55
C LYS A 144 5.37 -19.89 10.87
N SER A 145 4.51 -19.79 11.88
CA SER A 145 4.87 -19.73 13.29
C SER A 145 4.39 -21.01 13.96
N THR A 146 5.11 -21.46 14.99
CA THR A 146 4.69 -22.56 15.87
C THR A 146 4.62 -22.17 17.35
N ASP A 147 4.85 -20.90 17.66
CA ASP A 147 4.90 -20.34 19.01
C ASP A 147 3.93 -19.18 19.20
N ASN A 148 2.76 -19.27 18.57
CA ASN A 148 1.68 -18.29 18.64
C ASN A 148 2.05 -16.92 18.04
N GLY A 149 2.89 -16.92 17.00
CA GLY A 149 3.25 -15.75 16.21
C GLY A 149 4.45 -14.98 16.74
N GLU A 150 5.20 -15.49 17.73
CA GLU A 150 6.34 -14.75 18.26
C GLU A 150 7.57 -14.87 17.35
N ASN A 151 7.73 -16.00 16.63
CA ASN A 151 8.77 -16.19 15.62
C ASN A 151 8.19 -16.78 14.34
N TRP A 152 8.67 -16.30 13.19
CA TRP A 152 8.24 -16.74 11.87
C TRP A 152 9.36 -17.37 11.09
N THR A 153 9.00 -18.30 10.21
CA THR A 153 9.91 -18.89 9.23
C THR A 153 9.23 -18.85 7.87
N ASN A 154 9.91 -18.29 6.87
CA ASN A 154 9.47 -18.41 5.48
C ASN A 154 9.66 -19.87 5.03
N VAL A 155 8.57 -20.52 4.68
CA VAL A 155 8.50 -21.96 4.35
C VAL A 155 8.32 -22.21 2.86
N GLY A 156 8.48 -21.20 1.99
CA GLY A 156 8.50 -21.38 0.54
C GLY A 156 7.46 -20.56 -0.22
N LEU A 157 7.30 -20.89 -1.50
CA LEU A 157 6.48 -20.16 -2.47
C LEU A 157 6.93 -18.69 -2.65
N LYS A 158 8.25 -18.47 -2.73
CA LYS A 158 8.86 -17.13 -2.66
C LYS A 158 8.61 -16.25 -3.89
N ASP A 159 8.32 -16.85 -5.02
CA ASP A 159 8.02 -16.21 -6.31
C ASP A 159 6.50 -16.18 -6.59
N SER A 160 5.66 -16.47 -5.59
CA SER A 160 4.20 -16.41 -5.77
C SER A 160 3.65 -15.00 -5.82
N GLU A 161 4.39 -14.00 -5.32
CA GLU A 161 4.02 -12.60 -5.05
C GLU A 161 2.76 -12.39 -4.19
N HIS A 162 1.72 -13.23 -4.29
CA HIS A 162 0.43 -13.02 -3.67
C HIS A 162 -0.21 -14.35 -3.26
N ILE A 163 -0.57 -14.46 -1.98
CA ILE A 163 -1.27 -15.62 -1.42
C ILE A 163 -2.67 -15.18 -0.98
N ALA A 164 -3.72 -15.68 -1.64
CA ALA A 164 -5.10 -15.27 -1.40
C ALA A 164 -5.81 -16.03 -0.27
N LYS A 165 -5.40 -17.26 0.02
CA LYS A 165 -6.03 -18.11 1.03
C LYS A 165 -5.10 -19.23 1.45
N ILE A 166 -5.20 -19.62 2.72
CA ILE A 166 -4.57 -20.82 3.28
C ILE A 166 -5.67 -21.64 3.96
N LEU A 167 -5.74 -22.93 3.64
CA LEU A 167 -6.61 -23.89 4.31
C LEU A 167 -5.74 -24.89 5.08
N VAL A 168 -5.94 -24.96 6.39
CA VAL A 168 -5.31 -25.95 7.26
C VAL A 168 -6.32 -27.09 7.49
N ASP A 169 -5.91 -28.34 7.25
CA ASP A 169 -6.75 -29.50 7.55
C ASP A 169 -7.04 -29.55 9.05
N PRO A 170 -8.33 -29.59 9.47
CA PRO A 170 -8.68 -29.58 10.88
C PRO A 170 -8.23 -30.82 11.66
N ASN A 171 -7.86 -31.90 10.96
CA ASN A 171 -7.42 -33.16 11.57
C ASN A 171 -5.90 -33.35 11.51
N ASP A 172 -5.17 -32.55 10.71
CA ASP A 172 -3.72 -32.62 10.59
C ASP A 172 -3.12 -31.27 10.15
N GLY A 173 -2.57 -30.52 11.11
CA GLY A 173 -1.93 -29.22 10.87
C GLY A 173 -0.71 -29.23 9.94
N ASN A 174 -0.21 -30.40 9.53
CA ASN A 174 0.85 -30.52 8.52
C ASN A 174 0.31 -30.61 7.08
N ASN A 175 -0.97 -30.94 6.93
CA ASN A 175 -1.68 -30.96 5.67
C ASN A 175 -2.32 -29.60 5.39
N VAL A 176 -1.71 -28.83 4.49
CA VAL A 176 -2.10 -27.43 4.23
C VAL A 176 -2.17 -27.19 2.73
N LEU A 177 -3.23 -26.50 2.30
CA LEU A 177 -3.41 -25.99 0.94
C LEU A 177 -3.21 -24.48 0.90
N VAL A 178 -2.49 -24.01 -0.11
CA VAL A 178 -2.20 -22.61 -0.33
C VAL A 178 -2.70 -22.19 -1.71
N CYS A 179 -3.48 -21.11 -1.73
CA CYS A 179 -3.98 -20.46 -2.93
C CYS A 179 -2.97 -19.39 -3.38
N ALA A 180 -2.04 -19.76 -4.25
CA ALA A 180 -1.07 -18.85 -4.83
C ALA A 180 -1.67 -18.18 -6.07
N THR A 181 -1.92 -16.87 -5.99
CA THR A 181 -2.53 -16.12 -7.08
C THR A 181 -1.52 -15.80 -8.18
N GLY A 182 -0.24 -15.65 -7.83
CA GLY A 182 0.81 -15.34 -8.78
C GLY A 182 0.95 -13.85 -9.06
N HIS A 183 1.89 -13.54 -9.94
CA HIS A 183 2.27 -12.18 -10.26
C HIS A 183 1.16 -11.36 -10.94
N LEU A 184 1.05 -10.10 -10.51
CA LEU A 184 0.08 -9.13 -11.04
C LEU A 184 0.49 -8.54 -12.39
N TRP A 185 1.79 -8.25 -12.56
CA TRP A 185 2.30 -7.43 -13.67
C TRP A 185 2.91 -8.25 -14.82
N ASP A 186 3.37 -9.46 -14.55
CA ASP A 186 3.96 -10.39 -15.53
C ASP A 186 3.59 -11.86 -15.27
N ASP A 187 3.91 -12.71 -16.24
CA ASP A 187 3.65 -14.15 -16.19
C ASP A 187 4.64 -14.82 -15.23
N ASN A 188 4.18 -15.79 -14.43
CA ASN A 188 5.07 -16.60 -13.59
C ASN A 188 4.53 -18.01 -13.42
N GLU A 189 5.42 -18.97 -13.14
CA GLU A 189 5.06 -20.37 -12.94
C GLU A 189 4.58 -20.66 -11.51
N GLU A 190 4.98 -19.88 -10.51
CA GLU A 190 4.66 -20.13 -9.11
C GLU A 190 3.26 -19.60 -8.74
N ARG A 191 2.24 -20.19 -9.37
CA ARG A 191 0.82 -19.89 -9.16
C ARG A 191 -0.04 -21.15 -9.23
N GLY A 192 -1.25 -21.08 -8.68
CA GLY A 192 -2.19 -22.19 -8.57
C GLY A 192 -2.38 -22.67 -7.13
N VAL A 193 -2.82 -23.92 -6.96
CA VAL A 193 -3.00 -24.51 -5.62
C VAL A 193 -1.79 -25.37 -5.28
N TYR A 194 -1.17 -25.08 -4.15
CA TYR A 194 -0.05 -25.85 -3.60
C TYR A 194 -0.48 -26.59 -2.35
N LYS A 195 0.06 -27.79 -2.15
CA LYS A 195 -0.19 -28.64 -1.00
C LYS A 195 1.12 -29.03 -0.33
N THR A 196 1.15 -28.94 0.99
CA THR A 196 2.16 -29.59 1.84
C THR A 196 1.49 -30.70 2.65
N LYS A 197 2.24 -31.77 2.93
CA LYS A 197 1.87 -32.83 3.89
C LYS A 197 2.87 -32.94 5.05
N ASP A 198 3.90 -32.09 5.08
CA ASP A 198 5.00 -32.13 6.05
C ASP A 198 5.18 -30.81 6.82
N GLY A 199 4.12 -30.00 6.87
CA GLY A 199 4.11 -28.75 7.59
C GLY A 199 4.97 -27.65 6.96
N GLY A 200 5.10 -27.65 5.62
CA GLY A 200 5.71 -26.59 4.82
C GLY A 200 7.17 -26.83 4.46
N LYS A 201 7.70 -28.03 4.67
CA LYS A 201 9.08 -28.35 4.26
C LYS A 201 9.14 -28.61 2.76
N THR A 202 8.09 -29.19 2.19
CA THR A 202 7.94 -29.41 0.75
C THR A 202 6.57 -28.98 0.26
N TRP A 203 6.51 -28.51 -1.00
CA TRP A 203 5.29 -28.04 -1.64
C TRP A 203 5.10 -28.73 -2.98
N ASN A 204 3.89 -29.28 -3.19
CA ASN A 204 3.47 -29.86 -4.45
C ASN A 204 2.40 -28.98 -5.10
N LYS A 205 2.58 -28.60 -6.37
CA LYS A 205 1.51 -27.94 -7.13
C LYS A 205 0.46 -28.97 -7.51
N VAL A 206 -0.71 -28.92 -6.87
CA VAL A 206 -1.80 -29.90 -7.05
C VAL A 206 -2.88 -29.44 -8.01
N LEU A 207 -2.96 -28.13 -8.29
CA LEU A 207 -3.81 -27.57 -9.35
C LEU A 207 -3.07 -26.42 -10.04
N ALA A 208 -2.71 -26.63 -11.30
CA ALA A 208 -2.10 -25.61 -12.15
C ALA A 208 -3.16 -24.82 -12.91
N GLY A 209 -2.88 -23.56 -13.23
CA GLY A 209 -3.68 -22.78 -14.17
C GLY A 209 -3.50 -23.27 -15.61
N GLY A 210 -4.48 -23.01 -16.47
CA GLY A 210 -4.38 -23.36 -17.90
C GLY A 210 -3.38 -22.51 -18.70
N ASN A 211 -2.88 -21.41 -18.12
CA ASN A 211 -1.82 -20.56 -18.68
C ASN A 211 -1.02 -19.85 -17.56
N LEU A 212 0.06 -19.15 -17.91
CA LEU A 212 0.97 -18.49 -16.96
C LEU A 212 0.42 -17.18 -16.36
N SER A 213 -0.79 -16.77 -16.73
CA SER A 213 -1.53 -15.68 -16.08
C SER A 213 -2.70 -16.17 -15.23
N THR A 214 -2.91 -17.49 -15.13
CA THR A 214 -3.96 -18.12 -14.31
C THR A 214 -3.40 -18.67 -13.00
N GLY A 215 -3.81 -18.09 -11.89
CA GLY A 215 -3.48 -18.58 -10.54
C GLY A 215 -4.72 -18.95 -9.74
N CYS A 216 -4.54 -19.30 -8.46
CA CYS A 216 -5.66 -19.54 -7.56
C CYS A 216 -6.22 -18.20 -7.04
N GLY A 217 -7.53 -18.01 -7.18
CA GLY A 217 -8.25 -16.80 -6.73
C GLY A 217 -8.85 -16.93 -5.33
N LEU A 218 -9.35 -18.12 -4.97
CA LEU A 218 -9.89 -18.45 -3.65
C LEU A 218 -9.96 -19.97 -3.43
N LEU A 219 -9.97 -20.39 -2.17
CA LEU A 219 -10.23 -21.76 -1.74
C LEU A 219 -11.34 -21.79 -0.68
N ALA A 220 -12.17 -22.83 -0.70
CA ALA A 220 -13.20 -23.05 0.30
C ALA A 220 -13.31 -24.52 0.71
N MET A 221 -13.49 -24.75 2.02
CA MET A 221 -13.61 -26.06 2.66
C MET A 221 -14.47 -25.91 3.92
N SER A 222 -15.21 -26.95 4.30
CA SER A 222 -15.81 -27.05 5.63
C SER A 222 -15.04 -28.02 6.52
N ARG A 223 -14.98 -27.72 7.82
CA ARG A 223 -14.36 -28.63 8.80
C ARG A 223 -15.08 -29.97 8.94
N GLN A 224 -16.37 -30.03 8.59
CA GLN A 224 -17.16 -31.26 8.63
C GLN A 224 -16.82 -32.21 7.47
N GLU A 225 -16.41 -31.68 6.31
CA GLU A 225 -16.03 -32.44 5.13
C GLU A 225 -14.69 -31.93 4.56
N PRO A 226 -13.56 -32.07 5.29
CA PRO A 226 -12.30 -31.42 4.93
C PRO A 226 -11.64 -31.99 3.66
N LYS A 227 -12.14 -33.13 3.15
CA LYS A 227 -11.70 -33.70 1.87
C LYS A 227 -12.41 -33.08 0.68
N THR A 228 -13.57 -32.46 0.88
CA THR A 228 -14.32 -31.77 -0.18
C THR A 228 -13.89 -30.31 -0.21
N ILE A 229 -13.17 -29.93 -1.26
CA ILE A 229 -12.60 -28.57 -1.38
C ILE A 229 -12.97 -28.00 -2.75
N TYR A 230 -13.25 -26.71 -2.76
CA TYR A 230 -13.48 -25.94 -3.98
C TYR A 230 -12.36 -24.93 -4.19
N ALA A 231 -11.93 -24.80 -5.44
CA ALA A 231 -10.90 -23.83 -5.84
C ALA A 231 -11.40 -23.01 -7.01
N SER A 232 -11.33 -21.68 -6.90
CA SER A 232 -11.46 -20.82 -8.06
C SER A 232 -10.09 -20.55 -8.66
N MET A 233 -9.97 -20.76 -9.96
CA MET A 233 -8.81 -20.38 -10.76
C MET A 233 -9.15 -19.10 -11.49
N TRP A 234 -8.23 -18.14 -11.51
CA TRP A 234 -8.46 -16.79 -12.01
C TRP A 234 -7.35 -16.38 -12.96
N ASP A 235 -7.73 -16.11 -14.20
CA ASP A 235 -6.85 -15.56 -15.23
C ASP A 235 -6.93 -14.03 -15.26
N PHE A 236 -5.82 -13.35 -14.93
CA PHE A 236 -5.80 -11.90 -14.88
C PHE A 236 -4.46 -11.32 -15.34
N ARG A 237 -4.48 -10.05 -15.72
CA ARG A 237 -3.25 -9.30 -16.03
C ARG A 237 -3.48 -7.82 -15.81
N ARG A 238 -2.58 -7.16 -15.08
CA ARG A 238 -2.55 -5.71 -14.99
C ARG A 238 -1.37 -5.15 -15.79
N LYS A 239 -1.63 -4.04 -16.47
CA LYS A 239 -0.63 -3.16 -17.09
C LYS A 239 -0.82 -1.76 -16.54
N GLY A 240 0.13 -0.87 -16.79
CA GLY A 240 0.01 0.52 -16.39
C GLY A 240 -1.21 1.26 -16.98
N TRP A 241 -1.86 0.71 -18.01
CA TRP A 241 -2.99 1.37 -18.68
C TRP A 241 -4.18 0.44 -18.94
N THR A 242 -4.14 -0.83 -18.51
CA THR A 242 -5.26 -1.76 -18.63
C THR A 242 -5.30 -2.78 -17.49
N PHE A 243 -6.48 -3.35 -17.27
CA PHE A 243 -6.68 -4.50 -16.40
C PHE A 243 -7.59 -5.51 -17.09
N ARG A 244 -7.16 -6.76 -17.13
CA ARG A 244 -7.91 -7.91 -17.66
C ARG A 244 -8.25 -8.84 -16.50
N SER A 245 -9.52 -9.22 -16.38
CA SER A 245 -10.03 -10.15 -15.37
C SER A 245 -10.84 -11.25 -16.07
N GLY A 246 -10.14 -12.20 -16.68
CA GLY A 246 -10.71 -13.40 -17.29
C GLY A 246 -11.75 -13.20 -18.39
N ASN A 247 -11.93 -11.98 -18.90
CA ASN A 247 -12.95 -11.60 -19.88
C ASN A 247 -12.56 -11.91 -21.34
N LEU A 248 -11.55 -12.75 -21.58
CA LEU A 248 -11.16 -13.16 -22.93
C LEU A 248 -11.63 -14.59 -23.21
N PRO A 249 -11.97 -14.95 -24.47
CA PRO A 249 -12.30 -16.33 -24.84
C PRO A 249 -11.19 -17.34 -24.50
N THR A 250 -9.94 -16.88 -24.43
CA THR A 250 -8.76 -17.67 -24.04
C THR A 250 -8.52 -17.73 -22.53
N SER A 251 -9.42 -17.15 -21.73
CA SER A 251 -9.34 -17.15 -20.27
C SER A 251 -9.37 -18.57 -19.73
N ALA A 252 -8.40 -18.91 -18.90
CA ALA A 252 -8.37 -20.17 -18.17
C ALA A 252 -8.91 -20.06 -16.73
N SER A 253 -9.72 -19.03 -16.44
CA SER A 253 -10.50 -19.00 -15.19
C SER A 253 -11.49 -20.16 -15.13
N GLY A 254 -11.79 -20.64 -13.92
CA GLY A 254 -12.73 -21.74 -13.70
C GLY A 254 -12.96 -22.04 -12.23
N LEU A 255 -13.93 -22.92 -11.96
CA LEU A 255 -14.23 -23.42 -10.61
C LEU A 255 -13.96 -24.92 -10.60
N PHE A 256 -13.24 -25.40 -9.60
CA PHE A 256 -12.80 -26.79 -9.48
C PHE A 256 -13.24 -27.37 -8.15
N LYS A 257 -13.50 -28.69 -8.13
CA LYS A 257 -13.84 -29.46 -6.94
C LYS A 257 -12.86 -30.62 -6.78
N SER A 258 -12.43 -30.84 -5.55
CA SER A 258 -11.74 -32.05 -5.11
C SER A 258 -12.59 -32.74 -4.04
N THR A 259 -12.56 -34.07 -3.98
CA THR A 259 -13.20 -34.89 -2.94
C THR A 259 -12.22 -35.78 -2.19
N ASP A 260 -10.92 -35.59 -2.39
CA ASP A 260 -9.83 -36.37 -1.79
C ASP A 260 -8.80 -35.50 -1.05
N GLY A 261 -9.21 -34.31 -0.61
CA GLY A 261 -8.34 -33.38 0.11
C GLY A 261 -7.40 -32.59 -0.79
N GLY A 262 -7.75 -32.42 -2.06
CA GLY A 262 -7.00 -31.61 -3.02
C GLY A 262 -5.88 -32.35 -3.74
N ASP A 263 -5.86 -33.69 -3.72
CA ASP A 263 -4.88 -34.49 -4.47
C ASP A 263 -5.31 -34.57 -5.95
N HIS A 264 -6.60 -34.68 -6.24
CA HIS A 264 -7.16 -34.62 -7.60
C HIS A 264 -8.30 -33.59 -7.69
N TRP A 265 -8.45 -33.00 -8.88
CA TRP A 265 -9.38 -31.91 -9.14
C TRP A 265 -10.18 -32.14 -10.42
N SER A 266 -11.48 -31.86 -10.36
CA SER A 266 -12.38 -31.85 -11.51
C SER A 266 -12.95 -30.45 -11.68
N GLU A 267 -12.96 -29.95 -12.91
CA GLU A 267 -13.59 -28.67 -13.21
C GLU A 267 -15.12 -28.77 -13.17
N ILE A 268 -15.76 -27.79 -12.54
CA ILE A 268 -17.21 -27.58 -12.57
C ILE A 268 -17.54 -26.76 -13.82
N THR A 269 -18.13 -27.42 -14.81
CA THR A 269 -18.54 -26.84 -16.09
C THR A 269 -20.04 -27.01 -16.32
N GLY A 270 -20.60 -26.41 -17.37
CA GLY A 270 -22.02 -26.56 -17.72
C GLY A 270 -22.46 -28.01 -18.02
N SER A 271 -21.52 -28.91 -18.34
CA SER A 271 -21.83 -30.33 -18.55
C SER A 271 -21.83 -31.14 -17.25
N SER A 272 -21.02 -30.75 -16.26
CA SER A 272 -20.96 -31.40 -14.95
C SER A 272 -21.91 -30.77 -13.92
N ALA A 273 -22.29 -29.50 -14.12
CA ALA A 273 -23.18 -28.77 -13.23
C ALA A 273 -24.10 -27.81 -14.00
N LYS A 274 -25.40 -27.88 -13.72
CA LYS A 274 -26.41 -27.06 -14.39
C LYS A 274 -26.61 -25.73 -13.66
N GLY A 275 -26.92 -24.68 -14.43
CA GLY A 275 -27.36 -23.38 -13.91
C GLY A 275 -26.26 -22.31 -13.77
N LEU A 276 -24.99 -22.68 -13.89
CA LEU A 276 -23.88 -21.72 -14.00
C LEU A 276 -23.88 -21.00 -15.37
N PRO A 277 -23.33 -19.78 -15.46
CA PRO A 277 -23.27 -19.03 -16.71
C PRO A 277 -22.18 -19.56 -17.63
N ASP A 278 -22.33 -19.34 -18.93
CA ASP A 278 -21.28 -19.68 -19.90
C ASP A 278 -19.99 -18.90 -19.64
N LYS A 279 -18.86 -19.54 -19.98
CA LYS A 279 -17.55 -18.89 -20.01
C LYS A 279 -17.49 -17.85 -21.16
N PRO A 280 -16.57 -16.88 -21.10
CA PRO A 280 -15.46 -16.74 -20.15
C PRO A 280 -15.84 -16.09 -18.81
N TRP A 281 -15.13 -16.48 -17.75
CA TRP A 281 -15.29 -15.95 -16.39
C TRP A 281 -14.08 -15.14 -15.95
N GLY A 282 -14.31 -14.14 -15.11
CA GLY A 282 -13.29 -13.40 -14.38
C GLY A 282 -13.01 -14.00 -13.01
N ARG A 283 -12.87 -13.16 -11.97
CA ARG A 283 -12.67 -13.62 -10.60
C ARG A 283 -13.96 -14.26 -10.08
N THR A 284 -13.82 -15.42 -9.44
CA THR A 284 -14.92 -16.12 -8.77
C THR A 284 -14.64 -16.24 -7.29
N ALA A 285 -15.54 -15.72 -6.45
CA ALA A 285 -15.56 -16.05 -5.03
C ALA A 285 -16.28 -17.39 -4.85
N VAL A 286 -15.82 -18.23 -3.93
CA VAL A 286 -16.47 -19.48 -3.54
C VAL A 286 -16.47 -19.62 -2.03
N ALA A 287 -17.59 -20.05 -1.44
CA ALA A 287 -17.70 -20.32 -0.02
C ALA A 287 -18.54 -21.58 0.23
N VAL A 288 -18.14 -22.39 1.20
CA VAL A 288 -18.87 -23.57 1.66
C VAL A 288 -19.48 -23.24 3.02
N ALA A 289 -20.76 -23.53 3.22
CA ALA A 289 -21.41 -23.32 4.50
C ALA A 289 -20.82 -24.24 5.57
N PRO A 290 -20.24 -23.73 6.67
CA PRO A 290 -19.63 -24.58 7.69
C PRO A 290 -20.65 -25.46 8.42
N SER A 291 -21.91 -25.00 8.55
CA SER A 291 -23.02 -25.75 9.17
C SER A 291 -23.53 -26.90 8.31
N LYS A 292 -23.47 -26.76 6.98
CA LYS A 292 -24.03 -27.69 6.00
C LYS A 292 -23.18 -27.71 4.71
N PRO A 293 -22.14 -28.56 4.64
CA PRO A 293 -21.13 -28.51 3.56
C PRO A 293 -21.65 -28.69 2.12
N GLN A 294 -22.86 -29.25 1.96
CA GLN A 294 -23.50 -29.36 0.64
C GLN A 294 -24.01 -28.01 0.12
N VAL A 295 -24.16 -27.00 0.98
CA VAL A 295 -24.51 -25.64 0.56
C VAL A 295 -23.26 -24.88 0.19
N VAL A 296 -23.16 -24.51 -1.08
CA VAL A 296 -22.01 -23.81 -1.67
C VAL A 296 -22.49 -22.55 -2.36
N TYR A 297 -21.82 -21.44 -2.10
CA TYR A 297 -22.06 -20.16 -2.76
C TYR A 297 -20.91 -19.85 -3.72
N ALA A 298 -21.24 -19.24 -4.86
CA ALA A 298 -20.26 -18.71 -5.80
C ALA A 298 -20.70 -17.34 -6.33
N ASN A 299 -19.83 -16.33 -6.24
CA ASN A 299 -20.05 -15.05 -6.91
C ASN A 299 -19.16 -15.00 -8.15
N ILE A 300 -19.75 -14.94 -9.34
CA ILE A 300 -19.06 -15.15 -10.61
C ILE A 300 -19.03 -13.86 -11.43
N GLU A 301 -17.81 -13.38 -11.72
CA GLU A 301 -17.59 -12.37 -12.75
C GLU A 301 -17.75 -13.00 -14.14
N ALA A 302 -18.65 -12.45 -14.94
CA ALA A 302 -18.85 -12.83 -16.33
C ALA A 302 -19.47 -11.67 -17.13
N GLU A 303 -19.37 -11.68 -18.45
CA GLU A 303 -20.03 -10.67 -19.28
C GLU A 303 -21.56 -10.82 -19.21
N LYS A 304 -22.03 -12.04 -19.46
CA LYS A 304 -23.43 -12.46 -19.35
C LYS A 304 -23.57 -13.41 -18.16
N GLY A 305 -24.68 -13.31 -17.45
CA GLY A 305 -24.97 -14.23 -16.35
C GLY A 305 -24.29 -13.90 -15.02
N ARG A 306 -23.35 -12.94 -14.92
CA ARG A 306 -22.71 -12.53 -13.65
C ARG A 306 -23.66 -12.42 -12.44
N GLY A 307 -23.15 -12.76 -11.27
CA GLY A 307 -23.91 -12.68 -10.02
C GLY A 307 -23.54 -13.75 -9.00
N LEU A 308 -24.31 -13.76 -7.92
CA LEU A 308 -24.29 -14.75 -6.87
C LEU A 308 -25.11 -15.98 -7.28
N TYR A 309 -24.54 -17.14 -7.02
CA TYR A 309 -25.12 -18.45 -7.22
C TYR A 309 -25.06 -19.25 -5.93
N ARG A 310 -26.03 -20.13 -5.75
CA ARG A 310 -26.08 -21.10 -4.65
C ARG A 310 -26.34 -22.49 -5.20
N SER A 311 -25.64 -23.47 -4.63
CA SER A 311 -25.91 -24.89 -4.77
C SER A 311 -26.29 -25.44 -3.40
N ASP A 312 -27.25 -26.37 -3.36
CA ASP A 312 -27.67 -27.11 -2.15
C ASP A 312 -27.26 -28.59 -2.19
N ASP A 313 -26.52 -29.01 -3.23
CA ASP A 313 -26.13 -30.39 -3.54
C ASP A 313 -24.63 -30.56 -3.81
N GLY A 314 -23.81 -29.71 -3.19
CA GLY A 314 -22.35 -29.80 -3.28
C GLY A 314 -21.80 -29.41 -4.66
N GLY A 315 -22.50 -28.53 -5.37
CA GLY A 315 -22.07 -27.94 -6.65
C GLY A 315 -22.52 -28.69 -7.90
N ALA A 316 -23.48 -29.63 -7.79
CA ALA A 316 -24.02 -30.36 -8.94
C ALA A 316 -25.11 -29.56 -9.68
N THR A 317 -25.91 -28.77 -8.96
CA THR A 317 -26.85 -27.81 -9.52
C THR A 317 -26.72 -26.46 -8.84
N TRP A 318 -26.91 -25.39 -9.62
CA TRP A 318 -26.75 -24.02 -9.18
C TRP A 318 -27.97 -23.18 -9.53
N THR A 319 -28.41 -22.37 -8.57
CA THR A 319 -29.46 -21.37 -8.74
C THR A 319 -28.82 -19.99 -8.71
N LYS A 320 -29.10 -19.18 -9.73
CA LYS A 320 -28.74 -17.75 -9.72
C LYS A 320 -29.63 -17.00 -8.74
N LEU A 321 -29.04 -16.17 -7.89
CA LEU A 321 -29.74 -15.43 -6.84
C LEU A 321 -29.76 -13.93 -7.11
N ASP A 322 -28.62 -13.25 -6.97
CA ASP A 322 -28.51 -11.79 -7.06
C ASP A 322 -27.48 -11.38 -8.12
N ALA A 323 -27.77 -10.31 -8.85
CA ALA A 323 -26.87 -9.67 -9.81
C ALA A 323 -26.93 -8.13 -9.71
N SER A 324 -27.38 -7.61 -8.56
CA SER A 324 -27.38 -6.19 -8.23
C SER A 324 -25.98 -5.60 -8.33
N ASN A 325 -25.90 -4.27 -8.49
CA ASN A 325 -24.60 -3.61 -8.66
C ASN A 325 -23.66 -3.88 -7.46
N PHE A 326 -24.17 -3.85 -6.23
CA PHE A 326 -23.38 -4.20 -5.04
C PHE A 326 -22.97 -5.67 -4.95
N MET A 327 -23.51 -6.55 -5.80
CA MET A 327 -23.08 -7.95 -5.88
C MET A 327 -21.96 -8.15 -6.91
N VAL A 328 -22.02 -7.43 -8.03
CA VAL A 328 -21.20 -7.69 -9.22
C VAL A 328 -20.11 -6.64 -9.46
N TRP A 329 -20.05 -5.61 -8.62
CA TRP A 329 -19.10 -4.53 -8.79
C TRP A 329 -17.70 -4.93 -8.30
N ARG A 330 -16.69 -4.63 -9.14
CA ARG A 330 -15.25 -4.86 -8.88
C ARG A 330 -14.97 -6.22 -8.21
N PRO A 331 -15.36 -7.35 -8.83
CA PRO A 331 -15.15 -8.68 -8.25
C PRO A 331 -13.67 -9.00 -8.01
N PHE A 332 -12.75 -8.40 -8.76
CA PHE A 332 -11.31 -8.48 -8.52
C PHE A 332 -10.87 -7.90 -7.16
N TYR A 333 -11.67 -7.01 -6.56
CA TYR A 333 -11.41 -6.31 -5.30
C TYR A 333 -12.32 -6.81 -4.17
N PHE A 334 -13.59 -7.14 -4.44
CA PHE A 334 -14.58 -7.57 -3.45
C PHE A 334 -15.04 -9.03 -3.61
N GLY A 335 -14.13 -9.89 -4.06
CA GLY A 335 -14.41 -11.28 -4.39
C GLY A 335 -14.35 -12.22 -3.18
N ASN A 336 -15.11 -11.95 -2.11
CA ASN A 336 -15.15 -12.79 -0.90
C ASN A 336 -16.61 -13.03 -0.43
N LEU A 337 -16.84 -14.14 0.28
CA LEU A 337 -18.13 -14.54 0.86
C LEU A 337 -17.86 -15.26 2.19
N ILE A 338 -18.59 -14.89 3.25
CA ILE A 338 -18.39 -15.46 4.58
C ILE A 338 -19.73 -15.96 5.10
N VAL A 339 -19.90 -17.28 5.13
CA VAL A 339 -21.12 -17.93 5.59
C VAL A 339 -21.06 -18.13 7.11
N ASP A 340 -22.18 -17.89 7.79
CA ASP A 340 -22.31 -18.10 9.23
C ASP A 340 -21.99 -19.56 9.59
N PRO A 341 -21.16 -19.81 10.62
CA PRO A 341 -20.75 -21.15 10.98
C PRO A 341 -21.88 -22.03 11.53
N LYS A 342 -23.04 -21.46 11.90
CA LYS A 342 -24.19 -22.16 12.47
C LYS A 342 -25.45 -22.12 11.60
N ASP A 343 -25.47 -21.35 10.52
CA ASP A 343 -26.65 -21.18 9.66
C ASP A 343 -26.24 -20.93 8.20
N GLU A 344 -26.49 -21.89 7.32
CA GLU A 344 -26.09 -21.82 5.92
C GLU A 344 -26.80 -20.72 5.11
N ASN A 345 -27.88 -20.13 5.66
CA ASN A 345 -28.64 -19.08 5.00
C ASN A 345 -28.19 -17.67 5.43
N LYS A 346 -27.27 -17.58 6.38
CA LYS A 346 -26.68 -16.31 6.81
C LYS A 346 -25.31 -16.14 6.22
N LEU A 347 -25.06 -15.01 5.56
CA LEU A 347 -23.75 -14.75 4.96
C LEU A 347 -23.48 -13.27 4.78
N PHE A 348 -22.23 -12.90 5.03
CA PHE A 348 -21.68 -11.60 4.66
C PHE A 348 -21.10 -11.64 3.25
N LYS A 349 -21.25 -10.53 2.55
CA LYS A 349 -20.56 -10.21 1.30
C LYS A 349 -19.78 -8.91 1.52
N PRO A 350 -18.46 -9.01 1.77
CA PRO A 350 -17.58 -7.83 1.76
C PRO A 350 -17.68 -7.12 0.41
N ASP A 351 -17.84 -5.81 0.44
CA ASP A 351 -17.93 -4.92 -0.72
C ASP A 351 -17.50 -3.51 -0.29
N LEU A 352 -17.70 -2.49 -1.14
CA LEU A 352 -17.53 -1.10 -0.72
C LEU A 352 -18.34 -0.79 0.53
N ILE A 353 -19.52 -1.37 0.65
CA ILE A 353 -20.32 -1.39 1.87
C ILE A 353 -20.56 -2.84 2.27
N LEU A 354 -20.44 -3.16 3.55
CA LEU A 354 -20.65 -4.52 4.02
C LEU A 354 -22.11 -4.93 3.87
N LEU A 355 -22.34 -6.03 3.16
CA LEU A 355 -23.67 -6.61 2.95
C LEU A 355 -23.85 -7.85 3.81
N TYR A 356 -25.08 -8.09 4.25
CA TYR A 356 -25.45 -9.29 5.00
C TYR A 356 -26.82 -9.82 4.56
N SER A 357 -26.90 -11.12 4.34
CA SER A 357 -28.12 -11.85 4.01
C SER A 357 -28.47 -12.81 5.14
N THR A 358 -29.77 -13.02 5.34
CA THR A 358 -30.34 -13.99 6.29
C THR A 358 -31.28 -14.98 5.62
N ASP A 359 -31.36 -14.97 4.28
CA ASP A 359 -32.28 -15.77 3.47
C ASP A 359 -31.56 -16.60 2.40
N GLY A 360 -30.25 -16.81 2.60
CA GLY A 360 -29.40 -17.61 1.76
C GLY A 360 -29.04 -16.93 0.44
N GLY A 361 -28.80 -15.62 0.50
CA GLY A 361 -28.32 -14.80 -0.61
C GLY A 361 -29.40 -14.36 -1.59
N LYS A 362 -30.70 -14.52 -1.24
CA LYS A 362 -31.80 -14.05 -2.09
C LYS A 362 -31.97 -12.54 -1.98
N SER A 363 -31.70 -11.99 -0.79
CA SER A 363 -31.65 -10.55 -0.54
C SER A 363 -30.51 -10.20 0.42
N PHE A 364 -30.03 -8.97 0.34
CA PHE A 364 -28.96 -8.43 1.19
C PHE A 364 -29.36 -7.08 1.76
N ASN A 365 -29.00 -6.87 3.03
CA ASN A 365 -29.09 -5.59 3.70
C ASN A 365 -27.70 -4.99 3.86
N VAL A 366 -27.61 -3.66 3.82
CA VAL A 366 -26.40 -2.93 4.18
C VAL A 366 -26.28 -2.94 5.70
N VAL A 367 -25.15 -3.43 6.20
CA VAL A 367 -24.91 -3.56 7.64
C VAL A 367 -23.62 -2.87 8.11
N SER A 368 -22.87 -2.22 7.22
CA SER A 368 -21.66 -1.48 7.59
C SER A 368 -21.91 -0.39 8.64
N GLY A 369 -23.11 0.19 8.69
CA GLY A 369 -23.42 1.27 9.63
C GLY A 369 -22.48 2.46 9.44
N GLY A 370 -21.84 2.91 10.52
CA GLY A 370 -20.84 3.99 10.50
C GLY A 370 -19.40 3.50 10.26
N ALA A 371 -19.20 2.25 9.88
CA ALA A 371 -17.88 1.74 9.52
C ALA A 371 -17.34 2.37 8.23
N HIS A 372 -16.03 2.27 8.03
CA HIS A 372 -15.40 2.69 6.78
C HIS A 372 -15.86 1.79 5.61
N GLY A 373 -15.57 2.21 4.39
CA GLY A 373 -15.85 1.41 3.18
C GLY A 373 -14.73 0.45 2.80
N ASP A 374 -14.98 -0.33 1.74
CA ASP A 374 -14.07 -1.30 1.11
C ASP A 374 -13.69 -2.45 2.07
N PHE A 375 -14.68 -3.26 2.45
CA PHE A 375 -14.49 -4.45 3.27
C PHE A 375 -13.85 -5.58 2.47
N HIS A 376 -12.90 -6.29 3.09
CA HIS A 376 -12.17 -7.39 2.46
C HIS A 376 -12.37 -8.74 3.15
N ASP A 377 -12.52 -8.75 4.47
CA ASP A 377 -12.62 -9.99 5.23
C ASP A 377 -13.50 -9.85 6.47
N VAL A 378 -14.12 -10.96 6.85
CA VAL A 378 -14.99 -11.05 8.02
C VAL A 378 -14.71 -12.38 8.72
N TRP A 379 -14.50 -12.31 10.03
CA TRP A 379 -14.48 -13.48 10.90
C TRP A 379 -15.74 -13.50 11.76
N ILE A 380 -16.46 -14.62 11.72
CA ILE A 380 -17.64 -14.88 12.55
C ILE A 380 -17.25 -15.92 13.58
N ASN A 381 -17.47 -15.61 14.86
CA ASN A 381 -17.11 -16.53 15.92
C ASN A 381 -17.94 -17.83 15.86
N PRO A 382 -17.31 -19.01 15.66
CA PRO A 382 -18.03 -20.27 15.57
C PRO A 382 -18.78 -20.68 16.84
N LYS A 383 -18.34 -20.20 18.01
CA LYS A 383 -19.01 -20.47 19.29
C LYS A 383 -20.19 -19.53 19.53
N ASN A 384 -20.07 -18.27 19.10
CA ASN A 384 -21.11 -17.26 19.27
C ASN A 384 -21.17 -16.31 18.05
N PRO A 385 -22.03 -16.58 17.04
CA PRO A 385 -22.09 -15.78 15.81
C PRO A 385 -22.46 -14.30 15.99
N ASN A 386 -22.91 -13.89 17.18
CA ASN A 386 -23.10 -12.47 17.47
C ASN A 386 -21.77 -11.70 17.57
N VAL A 387 -20.66 -12.39 17.85
CA VAL A 387 -19.32 -11.78 17.86
C VAL A 387 -18.72 -11.88 16.46
N VAL A 388 -18.60 -10.73 15.81
CA VAL A 388 -18.09 -10.61 14.43
C VAL A 388 -16.94 -9.61 14.42
N ILE A 389 -15.90 -9.91 13.64
CA ILE A 389 -14.78 -9.02 13.37
C ILE A 389 -14.73 -8.79 11.87
N ALA A 390 -14.67 -7.53 11.43
CA ALA A 390 -14.59 -7.17 10.01
C ALA A 390 -13.37 -6.27 9.76
N GLY A 391 -12.71 -6.47 8.63
CA GLY A 391 -11.59 -5.66 8.15
C GLY A 391 -11.95 -4.92 6.86
N ASP A 392 -11.60 -3.64 6.81
CA ASP A 392 -11.82 -2.76 5.65
C ASP A 392 -10.62 -1.82 5.41
N ASP A 393 -10.74 -0.88 4.47
CA ASP A 393 -9.68 0.10 4.16
C ASP A 393 -9.40 1.10 5.31
N GLY A 394 -10.31 1.20 6.29
CA GLY A 394 -10.21 2.06 7.48
C GLY A 394 -9.87 1.30 8.78
N GLY A 395 -9.49 0.03 8.69
CA GLY A 395 -9.01 -0.76 9.83
C GLY A 395 -9.92 -1.92 10.21
N LEU A 396 -10.11 -2.09 11.52
CA LEU A 396 -10.79 -3.26 12.08
C LEU A 396 -12.01 -2.83 12.90
N TRP A 397 -13.09 -3.57 12.74
CA TRP A 397 -14.37 -3.33 13.38
C TRP A 397 -14.83 -4.59 14.12
N ARG A 398 -15.45 -4.40 15.28
CA ARG A 398 -16.01 -5.49 16.08
C ARG A 398 -17.50 -5.26 16.32
N SER A 399 -18.29 -6.30 16.16
CA SER A 399 -19.70 -6.34 16.54
C SER A 399 -19.93 -7.40 17.61
N GLU A 400 -20.90 -7.14 18.49
CA GLU A 400 -21.39 -8.09 19.50
C GLU A 400 -22.89 -8.39 19.32
N ASP A 401 -23.48 -7.91 18.22
CA ASP A 401 -24.88 -8.08 17.84
C ASP A 401 -25.04 -8.59 16.39
N GLY A 402 -24.09 -9.43 15.95
CA GLY A 402 -24.17 -10.16 14.68
C GLY A 402 -23.93 -9.30 13.44
N GLY A 403 -23.20 -8.18 13.59
CA GLY A 403 -22.89 -7.25 12.51
C GLY A 403 -23.89 -6.10 12.36
N THR A 404 -24.82 -5.91 13.30
CA THR A 404 -25.80 -4.81 13.24
C THR A 404 -25.18 -3.47 13.63
N ARG A 405 -24.29 -3.48 14.63
CA ARG A 405 -23.52 -2.33 15.10
C ARG A 405 -22.06 -2.66 15.20
N TRP A 406 -21.22 -1.65 14.93
CA TRP A 406 -19.79 -1.79 14.86
C TRP A 406 -19.07 -0.84 15.81
N LYS A 407 -18.05 -1.36 16.48
CA LYS A 407 -17.07 -0.61 17.24
C LYS A 407 -15.74 -0.63 16.50
N HIS A 408 -15.25 0.55 16.12
CA HIS A 408 -13.93 0.71 15.54
C HIS A 408 -12.83 0.37 16.54
N GLN A 409 -11.80 -0.34 16.10
CA GLN A 409 -10.61 -0.63 16.88
C GLN A 409 -9.53 0.41 16.59
N VAL A 410 -9.62 1.56 17.28
CA VAL A 410 -8.74 2.73 17.14
C VAL A 410 -7.35 2.55 17.79
N ASN A 411 -6.81 1.32 17.76
CA ASN A 411 -5.53 0.95 18.38
C ASN A 411 -4.61 0.13 17.44
N LEU A 412 -4.92 0.10 16.14
CA LEU A 412 -4.12 -0.49 15.06
C LEU A 412 -3.46 0.61 14.20
N PRO A 413 -2.16 0.90 14.37
CA PRO A 413 -1.47 1.95 13.62
C PRO A 413 -0.93 1.43 12.27
N ILE A 414 -1.81 1.00 11.37
CA ILE A 414 -1.49 0.39 10.06
C ILE A 414 -1.76 1.33 8.88
N SER A 415 -1.64 2.62 9.12
CA SER A 415 -1.98 3.68 8.18
C SER A 415 -1.10 3.74 6.94
N GLN A 416 -1.72 3.90 5.78
CA GLN A 416 -1.07 3.85 4.47
C GLN A 416 -0.85 5.25 3.88
N PHE A 417 0.17 5.95 4.38
CA PHE A 417 0.58 7.24 3.84
C PHE A 417 1.19 7.11 2.43
N TYR A 418 0.78 7.98 1.51
CA TYR A 418 1.47 8.11 0.22
C TYR A 418 2.71 8.98 0.29
N HIS A 419 2.56 10.13 0.96
CA HIS A 419 3.59 11.13 1.14
C HIS A 419 3.48 11.70 2.55
N VAL A 420 4.61 12.10 3.09
CA VAL A 420 4.72 12.72 4.41
C VAL A 420 5.51 14.02 4.26
N SER A 421 5.06 15.08 4.90
CA SER A 421 5.79 16.34 5.04
C SER A 421 5.72 16.84 6.49
N THR A 422 6.52 17.85 6.80
CA THR A 422 6.58 18.48 8.12
C THR A 422 6.63 20.00 7.97
N ASP A 423 6.20 20.71 9.00
CA ASP A 423 6.40 22.16 9.11
C ASP A 423 7.72 22.49 9.84
N ASN A 424 7.90 23.76 10.18
CA ASN A 424 9.05 24.25 10.96
C ASN A 424 8.69 24.63 12.41
N SER A 425 7.54 24.16 12.92
CA SER A 425 7.15 24.39 14.31
C SER A 425 8.07 23.60 15.27
N ASP A 426 8.12 24.00 16.55
CA ASP A 426 8.79 23.22 17.60
C ASP A 426 7.85 23.04 18.81
N PRO A 427 7.30 21.83 19.04
CA PRO A 427 7.46 20.62 18.22
C PRO A 427 6.80 20.77 16.84
N TYR A 428 7.38 20.12 15.82
CA TYR A 428 6.86 20.17 14.45
C TYR A 428 5.57 19.35 14.29
N HIS A 429 4.76 19.67 13.29
CA HIS A 429 3.63 18.86 12.87
C HIS A 429 4.01 17.96 11.69
N VAL A 430 3.31 16.84 11.58
CA VAL A 430 3.42 15.88 10.48
C VAL A 430 2.17 15.94 9.65
N TYR A 431 2.32 16.07 8.34
CA TYR A 431 1.25 16.14 7.37
C TYR A 431 1.35 14.95 6.43
N GLY A 432 0.22 14.41 6.02
CA GLY A 432 0.24 13.39 4.99
C GLY A 432 -1.14 12.96 4.54
N GLY A 433 -1.19 12.50 3.30
CA GLY A 433 -2.37 11.91 2.71
C GLY A 433 -2.34 10.39 2.77
N LEU A 434 -3.49 9.79 3.06
CA LEU A 434 -3.66 8.35 3.19
C LEU A 434 -4.54 7.74 2.11
N GLN A 435 -4.33 6.45 1.87
CA GLN A 435 -5.18 5.65 1.00
C GLN A 435 -6.63 5.59 1.49
N ASP A 436 -7.57 6.04 0.65
CA ASP A 436 -9.03 6.15 0.89
C ASP A 436 -9.45 6.78 2.24
N ASN A 437 -8.51 7.41 2.95
CA ASN A 437 -8.67 7.79 4.34
C ASN A 437 -8.18 9.21 4.60
N SER A 438 -8.47 10.12 3.66
CA SER A 438 -8.27 11.56 3.78
C SER A 438 -6.82 12.04 3.88
N SER A 439 -6.65 13.35 4.04
CA SER A 439 -5.39 14.01 4.39
C SER A 439 -5.42 14.50 5.84
N TRP A 440 -4.34 14.26 6.58
CA TRP A 440 -4.28 14.49 8.01
C TRP A 440 -3.04 15.28 8.42
N VAL A 441 -3.20 16.09 9.45
CA VAL A 441 -2.11 16.74 10.19
C VAL A 441 -2.13 16.23 11.63
N GLY A 442 -0.95 16.00 12.22
CA GLY A 442 -0.84 15.63 13.62
C GLY A 442 0.47 16.06 14.26
N ASP A 443 0.48 16.09 15.59
CA ASP A 443 1.67 16.50 16.32
C ASP A 443 2.80 15.46 16.21
N SER A 444 4.04 15.93 16.10
CA SER A 444 5.20 15.04 16.25
C SER A 444 5.37 14.55 17.69
N SER A 445 5.00 15.35 18.70
CA SER A 445 5.16 15.00 20.11
C SER A 445 4.13 15.68 21.00
N TYR A 446 3.77 15.01 22.10
CA TYR A 446 2.83 15.53 23.09
C TYR A 446 3.15 14.91 24.47
N PRO A 447 2.96 15.63 25.59
CA PRO A 447 3.11 15.05 26.93
C PRO A 447 2.22 13.82 27.13
N GLY A 448 2.82 12.66 27.45
CA GLY A 448 2.10 11.39 27.56
C GLY A 448 1.93 10.60 26.25
N GLY A 449 2.49 11.11 25.13
CA GLY A 449 2.42 10.49 23.82
C GLY A 449 1.36 11.12 22.91
N VAL A 450 1.49 10.91 21.61
CA VAL A 450 0.56 11.44 20.61
C VAL A 450 -0.69 10.55 20.58
N SER A 451 -1.80 11.05 21.13
CA SER A 451 -3.09 10.35 21.14
C SER A 451 -3.87 10.55 19.84
N TYR A 452 -4.96 9.81 19.67
CA TYR A 452 -5.81 9.93 18.48
C TYR A 452 -6.38 11.33 18.26
N SER A 453 -6.66 12.05 19.36
CA SER A 453 -7.18 13.43 19.33
C SER A 453 -6.17 14.48 18.91
N ARG A 454 -4.90 14.09 18.72
CA ARG A 454 -3.82 14.97 18.24
C ARG A 454 -3.65 14.90 16.72
N TRP A 455 -4.56 14.22 16.02
CA TRP A 455 -4.61 14.11 14.57
C TRP A 455 -5.92 14.72 14.07
N GLU A 456 -5.82 15.56 13.06
CA GLU A 456 -6.92 16.33 12.49
C GLU A 456 -7.09 15.98 11.01
N ASN A 457 -8.31 15.62 10.61
CA ASN A 457 -8.66 15.35 9.21
C ASN A 457 -8.96 16.68 8.49
N MET A 458 -8.21 16.96 7.44
CA MET A 458 -8.21 18.27 6.79
C MET A 458 -8.79 18.25 5.38
N PHE A 459 -8.76 17.11 4.68
CA PHE A 459 -9.20 17.03 3.29
C PHE A 459 -9.65 15.61 2.93
N GLY A 460 -10.67 15.47 2.08
CA GLY A 460 -11.28 14.19 1.73
C GLY A 460 -10.54 13.37 0.66
N GLY A 461 -11.09 12.20 0.34
CA GLY A 461 -10.60 11.31 -0.73
C GLY A 461 -9.43 10.42 -0.30
N ASP A 462 -8.73 9.85 -1.29
CA ASP A 462 -7.34 9.40 -1.11
C ASP A 462 -6.56 10.72 -0.95
N GLY A 463 -6.12 11.03 0.25
CA GLY A 463 -5.19 12.15 0.42
C GLY A 463 -3.84 11.73 -0.17
N PHE A 464 -3.11 12.57 -0.91
CA PHE A 464 -1.71 12.28 -1.23
C PHE A 464 -0.75 13.34 -0.70
N TRP A 465 -0.52 14.41 -1.47
CA TRP A 465 0.39 15.47 -1.07
C TRP A 465 -0.32 16.41 -0.10
N MET A 466 0.32 16.67 1.03
CA MET A 466 -0.16 17.64 2.01
C MET A 466 1.04 18.38 2.61
N PHE A 467 0.94 19.69 2.76
CA PHE A 467 1.98 20.53 3.36
C PHE A 467 1.43 21.89 3.79
N GLU A 468 2.05 22.50 4.80
CA GLU A 468 1.81 23.88 5.26
C GLU A 468 2.12 24.91 4.17
N ASP A 469 1.30 25.95 4.05
CA ASP A 469 1.64 27.13 3.26
C ASP A 469 2.67 27.99 4.02
N THR A 470 3.93 27.93 3.60
CA THR A 470 5.04 28.67 4.27
C THR A 470 4.93 30.21 4.22
N SER A 471 3.96 30.73 3.46
CA SER A 471 3.61 32.16 3.45
C SER A 471 2.58 32.53 4.52
N ASP A 472 1.76 31.55 4.92
CA ASP A 472 0.54 31.73 5.68
C ASP A 472 0.22 30.42 6.42
N PRO A 473 0.84 30.20 7.60
CA PRO A 473 0.78 28.94 8.36
C PRO A 473 -0.63 28.48 8.77
N ASP A 474 -1.61 29.36 8.71
CA ASP A 474 -3.02 29.02 8.97
C ASP A 474 -3.61 28.18 7.85
N TYR A 475 -2.96 28.13 6.68
CA TYR A 475 -3.38 27.38 5.52
C TYR A 475 -2.43 26.22 5.20
N ILE A 476 -3.02 25.19 4.62
CA ILE A 476 -2.34 24.03 4.06
C ILE A 476 -2.79 23.83 2.62
N TYR A 477 -1.96 23.15 1.84
CA TYR A 477 -2.35 22.57 0.57
C TYR A 477 -2.54 21.07 0.76
N ALA A 478 -3.65 20.54 0.27
CA ALA A 478 -3.97 19.11 0.33
C ALA A 478 -4.48 18.63 -1.05
N GLU A 479 -3.93 17.51 -1.52
CA GLU A 479 -4.33 16.88 -2.79
C GLU A 479 -5.17 15.64 -2.55
N ALA A 480 -6.18 15.48 -3.40
CA ALA A 480 -7.03 14.31 -3.57
C ALA A 480 -7.00 13.85 -5.04
N GLN A 481 -7.62 12.71 -5.30
CA GLN A 481 -7.47 11.99 -6.57
C GLN A 481 -7.70 12.83 -7.82
N GLY A 482 -6.91 12.56 -8.86
CA GLY A 482 -7.19 13.12 -10.19
C GLY A 482 -6.92 14.62 -10.27
N GLY A 483 -5.99 15.12 -9.45
CA GLY A 483 -5.56 16.52 -9.44
C GLY A 483 -6.50 17.46 -8.71
N GLU A 484 -7.42 16.92 -7.91
CA GLU A 484 -8.21 17.74 -6.99
C GLU A 484 -7.31 18.27 -5.88
N ILE A 485 -7.22 19.59 -5.73
CA ILE A 485 -6.35 20.20 -4.71
C ILE A 485 -7.13 21.29 -4.01
N GLY A 486 -7.05 21.32 -2.68
CA GLY A 486 -7.58 22.39 -1.83
C GLY A 486 -6.47 23.20 -1.18
N ARG A 487 -6.64 24.53 -1.10
CA ARG A 487 -6.04 25.33 -0.03
C ARG A 487 -7.05 25.34 1.11
N VAL A 488 -6.67 24.79 2.26
CA VAL A 488 -7.57 24.60 3.41
C VAL A 488 -7.08 25.45 4.57
N ASN A 489 -7.97 26.23 5.18
CA ASN A 489 -7.65 26.86 6.46
C ASN A 489 -7.75 25.80 7.56
N ARG A 490 -6.67 25.59 8.32
CA ARG A 490 -6.56 24.53 9.33
C ARG A 490 -7.57 24.70 10.47
N TYR A 491 -7.98 25.93 10.80
CA TYR A 491 -8.83 26.19 11.96
C TYR A 491 -10.31 26.33 11.61
N THR A 492 -10.63 26.98 10.49
CA THR A 492 -12.02 27.18 10.04
C THR A 492 -12.51 26.05 9.14
N HIS A 493 -11.60 25.23 8.62
CA HIS A 493 -11.85 24.20 7.61
C HIS A 493 -12.45 24.76 6.31
N GLU A 494 -12.29 26.06 6.06
CA GLU A 494 -12.65 26.66 4.77
C GLU A 494 -11.75 26.09 3.67
N ILE A 495 -12.36 25.63 2.57
CA ILE A 495 -11.68 24.99 1.45
C ILE A 495 -11.86 25.84 0.19
N ARG A 496 -10.75 26.13 -0.49
CA ARG A 496 -10.75 26.63 -1.86
C ARG A 496 -10.10 25.63 -2.82
N GLY A 497 -10.85 25.17 -3.81
CA GLY A 497 -10.31 24.34 -4.90
C GLY A 497 -9.30 25.10 -5.76
N LEU A 498 -8.19 24.45 -6.11
CA LEU A 498 -7.08 25.03 -6.86
C LEU A 498 -6.83 24.34 -8.21
N LYS A 499 -7.64 23.36 -8.58
CA LYS A 499 -7.39 22.55 -9.78
C LYS A 499 -7.41 23.43 -11.04
N PRO A 500 -6.35 23.42 -11.86
CA PRO A 500 -6.34 24.14 -13.14
C PRO A 500 -7.46 23.67 -14.05
N LEU A 501 -8.09 24.62 -14.74
CA LEU A 501 -9.15 24.36 -15.71
C LEU A 501 -8.60 24.44 -17.15
N PRO A 502 -9.19 23.70 -18.10
CA PRO A 502 -8.86 23.85 -19.51
C PRO A 502 -9.24 25.26 -20.02
N ASN A 503 -8.49 25.76 -20.99
CA ASN A 503 -8.85 27.00 -21.68
C ASN A 503 -10.11 26.78 -22.55
N TYR A 504 -10.79 27.87 -22.93
CA TYR A 504 -11.94 27.79 -23.84
C TYR A 504 -11.57 27.06 -25.14
N GLY A 505 -12.36 26.05 -25.51
CA GLY A 505 -12.13 25.21 -26.68
C GLY A 505 -11.08 24.11 -26.52
N GLU A 506 -10.42 24.00 -25.36
CA GLU A 506 -9.47 22.94 -25.08
C GLU A 506 -10.18 21.66 -24.58
N LYS A 507 -9.56 20.50 -24.86
CA LYS A 507 -9.99 19.22 -24.29
C LYS A 507 -9.73 19.17 -22.77
N LYS A 508 -10.43 18.27 -22.08
CA LYS A 508 -10.21 17.95 -20.65
C LYS A 508 -8.72 17.75 -20.36
N LEU A 509 -8.23 18.41 -19.31
CA LEU A 509 -6.87 18.19 -18.80
C LEU A 509 -6.73 16.77 -18.23
N ARG A 510 -5.57 16.15 -18.42
CA ARG A 510 -5.29 14.77 -18.00
C ARG A 510 -4.42 14.80 -16.76
N PHE A 511 -5.01 14.38 -15.64
CA PHE A 511 -4.34 14.31 -14.35
C PHE A 511 -4.07 12.87 -13.94
N ASN A 512 -3.00 12.67 -13.16
CA ASN A 512 -2.74 11.39 -12.52
C ASN A 512 -3.69 11.17 -11.34
N TRP A 513 -3.88 9.90 -10.95
CA TRP A 513 -4.56 9.60 -9.68
C TRP A 513 -3.86 10.26 -8.49
N ASN A 514 -2.54 10.14 -8.40
CA ASN A 514 -1.67 10.88 -7.48
C ASN A 514 -1.01 12.01 -8.28
N THR A 515 -1.60 13.21 -8.24
CA THR A 515 -1.13 14.33 -9.05
C THR A 515 0.03 15.03 -8.35
N PRO A 516 1.16 15.24 -9.04
CA PRO A 516 2.30 15.92 -8.43
C PRO A 516 1.98 17.40 -8.20
N ILE A 517 2.11 17.84 -6.95
CA ILE A 517 2.08 19.25 -6.54
C ILE A 517 3.34 19.55 -5.70
N HIS A 518 3.86 20.78 -5.80
CA HIS A 518 5.01 21.22 -5.01
C HIS A 518 5.00 22.74 -4.78
N MET A 519 5.51 23.19 -3.64
CA MET A 519 5.75 24.63 -3.38
C MET A 519 7.14 25.06 -3.87
N SER A 520 7.28 26.31 -4.28
CA SER A 520 8.60 26.86 -4.54
C SER A 520 9.40 26.97 -3.23
N PRO A 521 10.66 26.49 -3.19
CA PRO A 521 11.52 26.70 -2.03
C PRO A 521 12.07 28.14 -1.93
N ASN A 522 11.92 28.95 -2.98
CA ASN A 522 12.54 30.28 -3.10
C ASN A 522 11.53 31.42 -3.18
N GLU A 523 10.28 31.14 -3.58
CA GLU A 523 9.24 32.15 -3.78
C GLU A 523 8.00 31.72 -2.98
N LYS A 524 7.77 32.35 -1.82
CA LYS A 524 6.58 32.08 -0.99
C LYS A 524 5.30 32.34 -1.81
N GLY A 525 4.25 31.56 -1.56
CA GLY A 525 2.98 31.61 -2.29
C GLY A 525 2.98 31.01 -3.70
N THR A 526 4.15 30.58 -4.19
CA THR A 526 4.28 29.95 -5.52
C THR A 526 4.14 28.44 -5.43
N ILE A 527 3.22 27.88 -6.22
CA ILE A 527 2.96 26.43 -6.29
C ILE A 527 2.98 25.94 -7.73
N TYR A 528 3.30 24.66 -7.91
CA TYR A 528 3.34 23.97 -9.19
C TYR A 528 2.48 22.72 -9.14
N ILE A 529 1.71 22.47 -10.20
CA ILE A 529 0.90 21.24 -10.36
C ILE A 529 1.13 20.65 -11.75
N GLY A 530 1.21 19.32 -11.82
CA GLY A 530 1.42 18.59 -13.08
C GLY A 530 0.18 17.85 -13.56
N ALA A 531 -0.37 18.27 -14.70
CA ALA A 531 -1.32 17.49 -15.51
C ALA A 531 -0.54 16.75 -16.63
N GLN A 532 -1.06 16.77 -17.86
CA GLN A 532 -0.23 16.59 -19.06
C GLN A 532 0.68 17.81 -19.32
N PHE A 533 0.35 18.94 -18.71
CA PHE A 533 1.14 20.19 -18.72
C PHE A 533 1.63 20.53 -17.30
N LEU A 534 2.72 21.27 -17.22
CA LEU A 534 3.18 21.90 -15.99
C LEU A 534 2.51 23.26 -15.84
N PHE A 535 1.82 23.45 -14.72
CA PHE A 535 1.24 24.73 -14.33
C PHE A 535 1.98 25.34 -13.15
N ARG A 536 2.04 26.67 -13.11
CA ARG A 536 2.58 27.46 -12.00
C ARG A 536 1.57 28.51 -11.58
N SER A 537 1.34 28.65 -10.29
CA SER A 537 0.63 29.78 -9.68
C SER A 537 1.60 30.57 -8.81
N ARG A 538 1.42 31.90 -8.75
CA ARG A 538 2.14 32.80 -7.83
C ARG A 538 1.22 33.50 -6.81
N ASP A 539 -0.03 33.08 -6.76
CA ASP A 539 -1.11 33.70 -5.99
C ASP A 539 -1.91 32.66 -5.19
N HIS A 540 -1.20 31.64 -4.68
CA HIS A 540 -1.77 30.56 -3.88
C HIS A 540 -2.83 29.72 -4.62
N GLY A 541 -2.65 29.54 -5.93
CA GLY A 541 -3.51 28.74 -6.80
C GLY A 541 -4.78 29.45 -7.27
N GLN A 542 -4.85 30.78 -7.19
CA GLN A 542 -5.99 31.55 -7.71
C GLN A 542 -5.97 31.65 -9.24
N SER A 543 -4.77 31.79 -9.82
CA SER A 543 -4.55 31.75 -11.25
C SER A 543 -3.37 30.85 -11.61
N TRP A 544 -3.37 30.34 -12.85
CA TRP A 544 -2.39 29.36 -13.31
C TRP A 544 -1.79 29.75 -14.66
N ASP A 545 -0.46 29.85 -14.70
CA ASP A 545 0.33 29.90 -15.92
C ASP A 545 0.61 28.47 -16.40
N ARG A 546 0.29 28.15 -17.66
CA ARG A 546 0.85 26.97 -18.33
C ARG A 546 2.28 27.27 -18.76
N ILE A 547 3.25 26.55 -18.22
CA ILE A 547 4.68 26.81 -18.46
C ILE A 547 5.39 25.68 -19.21
N SER A 548 4.64 24.73 -19.76
CA SER A 548 5.20 23.67 -20.61
C SER A 548 4.25 23.28 -21.75
N PRO A 549 4.78 22.66 -22.83
CA PRO A 549 3.98 21.84 -23.74
C PRO A 549 3.50 20.56 -23.05
N ASP A 550 2.77 19.72 -23.79
CA ASP A 550 2.37 18.38 -23.32
C ASP A 550 3.62 17.55 -23.07
N LEU A 551 3.83 17.13 -21.82
CA LEU A 551 5.02 16.38 -21.39
C LEU A 551 4.77 14.86 -21.36
N THR A 552 3.65 14.42 -21.93
CA THR A 552 3.22 13.03 -21.95
C THR A 552 3.47 12.40 -23.31
N THR A 553 3.37 11.07 -23.43
CA THR A 553 3.42 10.45 -24.77
C THR A 553 2.13 10.63 -25.56
N ASN A 554 1.06 11.11 -24.91
CA ASN A 554 -0.25 11.33 -25.51
C ASN A 554 -0.75 10.13 -26.35
N ASP A 555 -0.49 8.91 -25.88
CA ASP A 555 -0.84 7.66 -26.56
C ASP A 555 -2.31 7.32 -26.26
N PRO A 556 -3.23 7.31 -27.24
CA PRO A 556 -4.66 7.04 -27.00
C PRO A 556 -4.91 5.66 -26.39
N GLU A 557 -4.09 4.66 -26.71
CA GLU A 557 -4.21 3.30 -26.15
C GLU A 557 -3.87 3.26 -24.66
N LYS A 558 -3.11 4.24 -24.17
CA LYS A 558 -2.76 4.40 -22.75
C LYS A 558 -3.67 5.37 -21.99
N GLN A 559 -4.68 5.95 -22.65
CA GLN A 559 -5.61 6.92 -22.07
C GLN A 559 -7.00 6.33 -21.75
N LYS A 560 -7.15 5.00 -21.84
CA LYS A 560 -8.41 4.26 -21.57
C LYS A 560 -8.62 3.95 -20.09
N GLN A 561 -8.19 4.84 -19.19
CA GLN A 561 -8.23 4.61 -17.74
C GLN A 561 -9.67 4.36 -17.24
N GLU A 562 -10.65 5.06 -17.79
CA GLU A 562 -12.07 4.94 -17.43
C GLU A 562 -12.67 3.57 -17.84
N GLU A 563 -12.09 2.89 -18.83
CA GLU A 563 -12.55 1.58 -19.33
C GLU A 563 -12.02 0.40 -18.50
N SER A 564 -11.02 0.63 -17.64
CA SER A 564 -10.29 -0.43 -16.91
C SER A 564 -10.79 -0.71 -15.48
N GLY A 565 -12.02 -0.29 -15.16
CA GLY A 565 -12.64 -0.55 -13.86
C GLY A 565 -12.24 0.41 -12.74
N SER A 566 -12.11 1.70 -13.07
CA SER A 566 -11.73 2.80 -12.17
C SER A 566 -10.35 2.66 -11.52
N THR A 567 -9.50 3.60 -11.95
CA THR A 567 -8.19 3.93 -11.40
C THR A 567 -7.06 3.03 -11.84
N ILE A 568 -6.14 3.59 -12.62
CA ILE A 568 -4.80 3.04 -12.79
C ILE A 568 -3.80 4.02 -12.19
N ARG A 569 -2.89 3.50 -11.36
CA ARG A 569 -1.75 4.23 -10.80
C ARG A 569 -0.54 4.02 -11.70
N PRO A 570 0.16 5.09 -12.10
CA PRO A 570 1.58 5.00 -12.41
C PRO A 570 2.39 5.12 -11.11
N GLN A 571 2.74 4.00 -10.48
CA GLN A 571 3.77 3.98 -9.42
C GLN A 571 5.20 3.83 -10.02
N ARG A 572 5.30 3.45 -11.31
CA ARG A 572 6.51 3.53 -12.15
C ARG A 572 6.20 4.15 -13.50
N CYS A 573 7.23 4.66 -14.19
CA CYS A 573 7.17 5.38 -15.48
C CYS A 573 6.17 4.77 -16.47
N ILE A 574 4.95 5.31 -16.51
CA ILE A 574 4.06 5.11 -17.64
C ILE A 574 4.28 6.28 -18.58
N PRO A 575 4.57 6.02 -19.87
CA PRO A 575 4.58 7.06 -20.88
C PRO A 575 3.17 7.66 -20.95
N GLY A 576 2.97 8.89 -20.47
CA GLY A 576 1.62 9.44 -20.35
C GLY A 576 1.36 10.54 -19.30
N PHE A 577 2.27 10.76 -18.33
CA PHE A 577 2.01 11.74 -17.26
C PHE A 577 3.30 12.39 -16.69
N ILE A 578 3.15 13.59 -16.10
CA ILE A 578 4.22 14.33 -15.43
C ILE A 578 4.48 13.75 -14.03
N ARG A 579 5.74 13.78 -13.59
CA ARG A 579 6.15 13.51 -12.20
C ARG A 579 7.19 14.55 -11.78
N PHE A 580 7.09 15.07 -10.55
CA PHE A 580 8.21 15.75 -9.90
C PHE A 580 9.10 14.72 -9.19
N ARG A 581 10.42 14.83 -9.32
CA ARG A 581 11.38 14.09 -8.48
C ARG A 581 12.17 15.12 -7.68
N ASN A 582 12.03 15.09 -6.35
CA ASN A 582 12.82 15.82 -5.35
C ASN A 582 13.29 17.22 -5.79
N LEU A 583 12.41 18.22 -5.68
CA LEU A 583 12.83 19.62 -5.59
C LEU A 583 13.25 19.91 -4.15
N ARG A 584 14.36 19.29 -3.70
CA ARG A 584 14.90 19.57 -2.36
C ARG A 584 15.89 20.72 -2.43
N ARG A 585 15.82 21.59 -1.42
CA ARG A 585 16.94 22.45 -1.06
C ARG A 585 18.08 21.52 -0.62
N THR A 586 19.15 21.44 -1.42
CA THR A 586 20.45 21.14 -0.84
C THR A 586 20.82 22.38 -0.04
N GLU A 587 20.99 22.23 1.27
CA GLU A 587 21.59 23.30 2.07
C GLU A 587 22.99 23.56 1.48
N ARG A 588 23.11 24.67 0.74
CA ARG A 588 24.37 25.08 0.14
C ARG A 588 25.29 25.57 1.26
N LEU A 589 26.33 24.81 1.53
CA LEU A 589 27.66 25.39 1.60
C LEU A 589 28.10 25.65 0.14
N SER A 590 28.09 26.93 -0.24
CA SER A 590 28.70 27.54 -1.44
C SER A 590 28.94 26.63 -2.67
N GLY A 591 28.07 26.69 -3.66
CA GLY A 591 28.33 26.13 -5.00
C GLY A 591 27.06 25.79 -5.76
N SER A 592 26.96 26.24 -7.01
CA SER A 592 25.75 26.14 -7.82
C SER A 592 25.49 24.76 -8.41
N ALA A 593 24.50 24.04 -7.87
CA ALA A 593 23.99 22.80 -8.46
C ALA A 593 22.56 22.98 -9.02
N PRO A 594 22.23 22.40 -10.20
CA PRO A 594 20.92 22.49 -10.83
C PRO A 594 19.88 21.53 -10.23
N THR A 595 18.61 21.93 -10.28
CA THR A 595 17.43 21.10 -10.00
C THR A 595 17.04 20.30 -11.25
N THR A 596 16.72 19.00 -11.08
CA THR A 596 16.43 18.08 -12.20
C THR A 596 15.04 17.47 -12.09
N ALA A 597 14.28 17.47 -13.18
CA ALA A 597 13.08 16.65 -13.38
C ALA A 597 13.34 15.63 -14.51
N THR A 598 12.83 14.41 -14.40
CA THR A 598 13.10 13.32 -15.37
C THR A 598 11.82 12.59 -15.78
N CYS A 599 11.62 12.42 -17.10
CA CYS A 599 10.79 11.36 -17.68
C CYS A 599 11.42 10.92 -19.03
N SER A 600 11.57 9.61 -19.24
CA SER A 600 12.11 8.92 -20.44
C SER A 600 13.23 9.63 -21.24
N SER A 601 14.49 9.20 -21.06
CA SER A 601 15.68 9.50 -21.89
C SER A 601 16.05 10.97 -22.17
N ARG A 602 15.32 11.96 -21.65
CA ARG A 602 15.72 13.37 -21.71
C ARG A 602 15.83 13.97 -20.31
N VAL A 603 17.04 14.40 -19.97
CA VAL A 603 17.34 15.21 -18.79
C VAL A 603 17.10 16.67 -19.18
N MET A 604 16.21 17.37 -18.46
CA MET A 604 16.08 18.81 -18.58
C MET A 604 16.53 19.45 -17.27
N ALA A 605 17.55 20.31 -17.36
CA ALA A 605 18.09 21.09 -16.26
C ALA A 605 17.84 22.58 -16.56
N ALA A 606 17.46 23.35 -15.55
CA ALA A 606 17.35 24.79 -15.65
C ALA A 606 18.63 25.44 -15.08
N GLN A 607 19.42 26.07 -15.95
CA GLN A 607 20.47 27.01 -15.57
C GLN A 607 19.94 28.41 -15.89
N HIS A 608 19.49 29.13 -14.86
CA HIS A 608 19.03 30.55 -14.90
C HIS A 608 17.62 30.83 -15.44
N GLY A 609 16.65 31.09 -14.54
CA GLY A 609 15.38 31.75 -14.87
C GLY A 609 14.50 31.07 -15.93
N PRO A 610 13.25 31.53 -16.16
CA PRO A 610 12.22 30.71 -16.81
C PRO A 610 12.18 30.76 -18.35
N THR A 611 13.25 31.15 -19.05
CA THR A 611 13.17 31.40 -20.51
C THR A 611 14.07 30.54 -21.41
N SER A 612 14.87 29.60 -20.89
CA SER A 612 15.59 28.66 -21.77
C SER A 612 15.73 27.26 -21.20
N TRP A 613 15.36 26.25 -22.01
CA TRP A 613 15.59 24.84 -21.75
C TRP A 613 16.63 24.34 -22.76
N ALA A 614 17.78 23.85 -22.29
CA ALA A 614 18.77 23.21 -23.15
C ALA A 614 18.69 21.68 -23.04
N THR A 615 18.68 20.99 -24.18
CA THR A 615 18.77 19.54 -24.24
C THR A 615 20.25 19.14 -24.12
N LEU A 616 20.66 18.48 -23.04
CA LEU A 616 22.00 17.89 -22.94
C LEU A 616 22.05 16.59 -23.76
N GLN A 617 22.62 16.64 -24.96
CA GLN A 617 23.10 15.44 -25.66
C GLN A 617 24.57 15.21 -25.31
N ALA A 618 24.83 14.31 -24.37
CA ALA A 618 26.17 13.73 -24.21
C ALA A 618 26.12 12.26 -24.65
N TRP A 619 26.73 11.98 -25.79
CA TRP A 619 27.01 10.63 -26.27
C TRP A 619 28.13 10.01 -25.45
N GLY A 620 27.85 8.84 -24.87
CA GLY A 620 28.83 7.90 -24.35
C GLY A 620 28.22 6.50 -24.42
N ARG A 621 28.53 5.75 -25.48
CA ARG A 621 28.09 4.36 -25.65
C ARG A 621 28.71 3.50 -24.54
N ILE A 622 27.88 2.91 -23.68
CA ILE A 622 28.24 1.72 -22.92
C ILE A 622 27.38 0.58 -23.49
N HIS A 623 28.01 -0.25 -24.34
CA HIS A 623 27.46 -1.54 -24.76
C HIS A 623 27.67 -2.55 -23.62
N GLY A 624 26.62 -3.28 -23.22
CA GLY A 624 26.78 -4.48 -22.41
C GLY A 624 25.59 -4.86 -21.55
N CYS A 625 24.52 -5.38 -22.16
CA CYS A 625 23.56 -6.23 -21.44
C CYS A 625 23.38 -7.51 -22.27
N ARG A 626 24.28 -8.49 -22.07
CA ARG A 626 24.17 -9.81 -22.68
C ARG A 626 23.48 -10.75 -21.70
N ARG A 627 22.36 -11.31 -22.16
CA ARG A 627 21.65 -12.46 -21.59
C ARG A 627 22.62 -13.64 -21.41
N LEU A 628 22.64 -14.25 -20.23
CA LEU A 628 23.22 -15.58 -20.02
C LEU A 628 22.10 -16.63 -20.16
N ARG A 629 22.27 -17.57 -21.11
CA ARG A 629 21.58 -18.87 -21.15
C ARG A 629 22.56 -19.94 -20.63
N PRO A 630 22.11 -21.04 -20.00
CA PRO A 630 23.01 -22.12 -19.58
C PRO A 630 23.10 -23.22 -20.67
N ALA A 631 24.31 -23.72 -20.92
CA ALA A 631 24.55 -25.07 -21.45
C ALA A 631 26.02 -25.51 -21.28
N GLY A 632 26.24 -26.67 -20.65
CA GLY A 632 27.12 -27.73 -21.15
C GLY A 632 28.65 -27.64 -21.01
N SER A 633 29.19 -28.36 -20.01
CA SER A 633 30.43 -29.15 -19.97
C SER A 633 31.57 -28.94 -20.99
N THR A 634 32.78 -28.59 -20.52
CA THR A 634 34.03 -29.41 -20.51
C THR A 634 35.27 -28.56 -20.14
N LYS A 635 36.17 -29.11 -19.31
CA LYS A 635 37.52 -28.62 -18.92
C LYS A 635 38.58 -29.20 -19.90
N PRO A 636 39.91 -28.89 -19.83
CA PRO A 636 40.67 -27.76 -19.20
C PRO A 636 41.83 -27.18 -20.08
N ARG A 637 42.43 -26.03 -19.71
CA ARG A 637 43.89 -25.83 -19.47
C ARG A 637 44.32 -24.35 -19.37
N LEU A 638 45.00 -24.04 -18.26
CA LEU A 638 46.21 -23.20 -18.06
C LEU A 638 46.46 -21.93 -18.90
N MET A 639 46.43 -20.76 -18.25
CA MET A 639 47.64 -19.99 -17.87
C MET A 639 47.26 -18.72 -17.07
N GLN A 640 47.87 -18.56 -15.90
CA GLN A 640 48.07 -17.29 -15.16
C GLN A 640 49.21 -16.50 -15.86
N PRO A 641 49.42 -15.17 -15.65
CA PRO A 641 49.44 -14.53 -14.31
C PRO A 641 48.96 -13.05 -14.18
N SER A 642 48.67 -12.68 -12.92
CA SER A 642 48.98 -11.41 -12.19
C SER A 642 48.44 -10.07 -12.77
N ILE A 643 47.89 -9.09 -12.03
CA ILE A 643 48.21 -8.44 -10.74
C ILE A 643 46.92 -7.72 -10.24
N GLY A 644 46.81 -7.49 -8.93
CA GLY A 644 45.61 -7.04 -8.20
C GLY A 644 45.07 -5.65 -8.57
N THR A 645 43.90 -5.23 -8.05
CA THR A 645 43.78 -4.74 -6.66
C THR A 645 42.30 -4.69 -6.21
N ARG A 646 42.10 -5.16 -4.97
CA ARG A 646 40.99 -5.03 -4.00
C ARG A 646 39.71 -4.25 -4.34
N LEU A 647 38.61 -4.99 -4.18
CA LEU A 647 37.34 -4.59 -3.57
C LEU A 647 37.55 -4.13 -2.11
N GLU A 648 36.79 -3.14 -1.65
CA GLU A 648 36.16 -3.15 -0.32
C GLU A 648 34.98 -2.15 -0.27
N ILE A 649 33.80 -2.76 -0.07
CA ILE A 649 32.54 -2.35 0.61
C ILE A 649 31.90 -1.02 0.25
#